data_AF-A0A3N0BLP4-F1
#
_entry.id   AF-A0A3N0BLP4-F1
#
_cell.length_a   1.000
_cell.length_b   1.000
_cell.length_c   1.000
_cell.angle_alpha   90.00
_cell.angle_beta   90.00
_cell.angle_gamma   90.00
#
_symmetry.space_group_name_H-M   'P 1'
#
loop_
_entity.id
_entity.type
_entity.pdbx_description
1 polymer ?
#
loop_
_entity_poly.entity_id
_entity_poly.type
_entity_poly.pdbx_seq_one_letter_code
_entity_poly.pdbx_strand_id
1 'polypeptide(L)'
;MMENTLVYHGADAPIDDLLDQAIKNPAQLDVRDVDVIEAARAAEGEVWSPQLPAYRAWVAGPEPDDVPSGSGREGDLFSAGALWMGEFDELLAQAADAGQDAGCASASLRARMDEGLRGAVGVRQVPGGYALTAFDLHRFAAAVGESEDLVVMLPAFVDGVPVVRVAVEAFARRFVQGVGVRLLVVPDTVKHVAANAFAAMSAQRIHIGRNVSQLGEQRCDLAGVSPRLARREYSVDAANARYCAREGSLFSHDGKELVFLASPYGERVSLPDGVERVVAAAFADGCEPPAVVDSSPALARVDARGWDDAVWRCPAKAPAYRALRKRGVRLAGPSAVELDGCWYDFDDEGAVLVAGPPKPVSVSRRFAEQAAVRAVAVRGKDEAAAAAACGLSPSAAAAEAATEFAASGEAGSTVDYVSASASDILALPRQVDGRPLVRIGVRALPFAPASVVVPDTVRVVERDNACRGTKRLVLPEGLQAIGAHCFWSRKLEGPVPLPASCRSVGEGSFEYSVCRLSHTGAIVHVSADQLLSCFLTDAPDGIPFDFARYDELLRSGKNLPDRLGALLHRLATPFRLSEETRSVLVSHLRGYGKEAQERVAREGDRDMVEALVEAGFIDEASFDRQIELLRSCNRTDCVAYLMEWHRGQCAAPSSLQDRFAL
;
A
#
# COMPACT_ATOMS: atom_id res chain seq x y z
N MET A 1 20.27 33.27 33.84
CA MET A 1 19.07 32.56 33.38
C MET A 1 19.50 31.14 33.04
N MET A 2 19.24 30.19 33.93
CA MET A 2 19.31 28.75 33.64
C MET A 2 17.98 28.19 34.14
N GLU A 3 17.00 28.33 33.26
CA GLU A 3 15.63 27.82 33.36
C GLU A 3 15.65 26.30 33.11
N ASN A 4 14.72 25.58 33.73
CA ASN A 4 14.37 24.16 33.52
C ASN A 4 15.40 23.30 32.72
N THR A 5 16.37 22.69 33.42
CA THR A 5 17.59 22.08 32.82
C THR A 5 17.33 20.91 31.87
N LEU A 6 16.14 20.30 31.88
CA LEU A 6 15.79 19.18 31.00
C LEU A 6 15.05 19.60 29.74
N VAL A 7 14.16 20.59 29.83
CA VAL A 7 13.34 21.04 28.70
C VAL A 7 13.19 22.54 28.75
N TYR A 8 13.60 23.23 27.69
CA TYR A 8 13.50 24.68 27.56
C TYR A 8 13.15 25.08 26.13
N HIS A 9 12.58 26.27 25.96
CA HIS A 9 12.24 26.81 24.65
C HIS A 9 13.50 27.33 23.94
N GLY A 10 13.71 26.93 22.69
CA GLY A 10 14.96 27.19 21.99
C GLY A 10 14.81 27.83 20.60
N ALA A 11 13.68 28.44 20.25
CA ALA A 11 13.37 28.88 18.87
C ALA A 11 14.47 29.66 18.14
N ASP A 12 15.13 30.62 18.81
CA ASP A 12 16.02 31.59 18.13
C ASP A 12 17.51 31.19 18.09
N ALA A 13 17.92 30.22 18.91
CA ALA A 13 19.34 29.85 19.02
C ALA A 13 19.76 28.87 17.90
N PRO A 14 21.00 28.92 17.40
CA PRO A 14 21.52 27.88 16.51
C PRO A 14 21.50 26.49 17.20
N ILE A 15 21.07 25.45 16.47
CA ILE A 15 20.95 24.10 17.04
C ILE A 15 22.30 23.58 17.56
N ASP A 16 23.40 23.92 16.89
CA ASP A 16 24.73 23.46 17.29
C ASP A 16 25.21 24.13 18.58
N ASP A 17 24.86 25.41 18.82
CA ASP A 17 25.15 26.10 20.08
C ASP A 17 24.34 25.49 21.25
N LEU A 18 23.05 25.19 21.00
CA LEU A 18 22.17 24.51 21.95
C LEU A 18 22.71 23.12 22.32
N LEU A 19 23.21 22.39 21.32
CA LEU A 19 23.83 21.08 21.51
C LEU A 19 25.11 21.20 22.36
N ASP A 20 26.00 22.14 22.03
CA ASP A 20 27.23 22.39 22.78
C ASP A 20 26.94 22.73 24.25
N GLN A 21 25.91 23.55 24.50
CA GLN A 21 25.47 23.89 25.86
C GLN A 21 24.91 22.67 26.59
N ALA A 22 24.14 21.83 25.91
CA ALA A 22 23.57 20.61 26.47
C ALA A 22 24.65 19.56 26.81
N ILE A 23 25.66 19.41 25.96
CA ILE A 23 26.79 18.49 26.21
C ILE A 23 27.64 18.98 27.38
N LYS A 24 27.90 20.30 27.49
CA LYS A 24 28.70 20.89 28.59
C LYS A 24 28.01 20.76 29.96
N ASN A 25 26.69 20.70 29.99
CA ASN A 25 25.89 20.68 31.21
C ASN A 25 24.97 19.46 31.25
N PRO A 26 25.50 18.23 31.44
CA PRO A 26 24.68 17.02 31.45
C PRO A 26 23.63 17.09 32.57
N ALA A 27 22.38 16.78 32.23
CA ALA A 27 21.28 16.91 33.18
C ALA A 27 21.35 15.85 34.29
N GLN A 28 21.16 16.28 35.53
CA GLN A 28 21.16 15.44 36.72
C GLN A 28 19.86 15.64 37.49
N LEU A 29 19.23 14.54 37.90
CA LEU A 29 17.99 14.51 38.67
C LEU A 29 18.21 13.96 40.07
N ASP A 30 17.41 14.43 41.03
CA ASP A 30 17.27 13.81 42.34
C ASP A 30 16.27 12.65 42.24
N VAL A 31 16.52 11.54 42.93
CA VAL A 31 15.62 10.37 42.92
C VAL A 31 14.20 10.72 43.36
N ARG A 32 14.02 11.75 44.20
CA ARG A 32 12.72 12.17 44.75
C ARG A 32 11.79 12.80 43.69
N ASP A 33 12.36 13.22 42.57
CA ASP A 33 11.68 13.91 41.47
C ASP A 33 11.27 12.96 40.34
N VAL A 34 11.77 11.72 40.40
CA VAL A 34 11.57 10.69 39.38
C VAL A 34 10.67 9.59 39.91
N ASP A 35 9.76 9.09 39.07
CA ASP A 35 8.98 7.90 39.37
C ASP A 35 9.84 6.64 39.17
N VAL A 36 10.27 6.02 40.26
CA VAL A 36 11.09 4.81 40.21
C VAL A 36 10.19 3.59 40.16
N ILE A 37 10.07 2.99 38.97
CA ILE A 37 9.30 1.77 38.76
C ILE A 37 10.13 0.59 39.27
N GLU A 38 9.67 -0.05 40.35
CA GLU A 38 10.24 -1.32 40.78
C GLU A 38 9.99 -2.39 39.72
N ALA A 39 11.04 -3.14 39.36
CA ALA A 39 10.86 -4.30 38.50
C ALA A 39 9.92 -5.29 39.20
N ALA A 40 8.95 -5.86 38.47
CA ALA A 40 8.23 -7.03 38.95
C ALA A 40 9.26 -8.10 39.29
N ARG A 41 9.51 -8.32 40.59
CA ARG A 41 10.37 -9.40 41.06
C ARG A 41 9.57 -10.69 40.88
N ALA A 42 10.07 -11.60 40.04
CA ALA A 42 9.65 -12.99 40.16
C ALA A 42 9.92 -13.41 41.60
N ALA A 43 8.91 -13.95 42.29
CA ALA A 43 9.10 -14.44 43.65
C ALA A 43 10.19 -15.54 43.64
N GLU A 44 10.99 -15.65 44.70
CA GLU A 44 11.99 -16.74 44.81
C GLU A 44 11.30 -18.09 44.60
N GLY A 45 11.62 -18.77 43.50
CA GLY A 45 11.01 -20.04 43.08
C GLY A 45 10.14 -19.96 41.81
N GLU A 46 9.80 -18.77 41.31
CA GLU A 46 9.11 -18.64 40.02
C GLU A 46 10.10 -18.75 38.85
N VAL A 47 10.18 -19.95 38.29
CA VAL A 47 10.80 -20.18 36.98
C VAL A 47 9.83 -19.66 35.92
N TRP A 48 10.13 -18.50 35.32
CA TRP A 48 9.51 -18.09 34.05
C TRP A 48 10.06 -18.99 32.92
N SER A 49 9.61 -20.23 32.89
CA SER A 49 9.56 -21.00 31.65
C SER A 49 8.33 -20.53 30.87
N PRO A 50 8.43 -20.25 29.56
CA PRO A 50 7.24 -20.16 28.72
C PRO A 50 6.67 -21.58 28.61
N GLN A 51 5.99 -22.05 29.65
CA GLN A 51 5.13 -23.21 29.54
C GLN A 51 3.93 -22.73 28.74
N LEU A 52 4.05 -22.85 27.41
CA LEU A 52 2.88 -23.05 26.59
C LEU A 52 2.01 -24.11 27.29
N PRO A 53 0.73 -23.84 27.58
CA PRO A 53 -0.14 -24.87 28.11
C PRO A 53 -0.05 -26.08 27.19
N ALA A 54 0.07 -27.28 27.79
CA ALA A 54 0.12 -28.50 27.00
C ALA A 54 -1.06 -28.52 26.02
N TYR A 55 -0.75 -28.74 24.74
CA TYR A 55 -1.70 -28.85 23.65
C TYR A 55 -2.84 -29.80 24.04
N ARG A 56 -4.00 -29.25 24.42
CA ARG A 56 -5.24 -30.03 24.53
C ARG A 56 -5.84 -30.08 23.14
N ALA A 57 -5.75 -31.25 22.52
CA ALA A 57 -6.52 -31.58 21.33
C ALA A 57 -7.99 -31.27 21.60
N TRP A 58 -8.56 -30.35 20.83
CA TRP A 58 -9.99 -30.11 20.81
C TRP A 58 -10.69 -31.36 20.28
N VAL A 59 -11.20 -32.17 21.21
CA VAL A 59 -12.15 -33.23 20.89
C VAL A 59 -13.52 -32.57 20.78
N ALA A 60 -14.11 -32.67 19.60
CA ALA A 60 -15.45 -32.18 19.29
C ALA A 60 -16.49 -32.79 20.25
N GLY A 61 -17.27 -31.92 20.88
CA GLY A 61 -18.55 -32.23 21.53
C GLY A 61 -19.65 -31.38 20.87
N PRO A 62 -20.92 -31.83 20.91
CA PRO A 62 -21.91 -31.55 19.87
C PRO A 62 -22.46 -30.11 19.90
N GLU A 63 -22.79 -29.64 18.71
CA GLU A 63 -23.36 -28.32 18.38
C GLU A 63 -24.67 -28.00 19.13
N PRO A 64 -24.93 -26.71 19.35
CA PRO A 64 -26.24 -26.14 19.11
C PRO A 64 -26.19 -25.14 17.94
N ASP A 65 -27.26 -25.20 17.17
CA ASP A 65 -27.50 -24.57 15.88
C ASP A 65 -27.33 -23.04 15.83
N ASP A 66 -27.06 -22.62 14.58
CA ASP A 66 -27.45 -21.37 13.92
C ASP A 66 -26.47 -20.17 13.86
N VAL A 67 -26.18 -19.82 12.58
CA VAL A 67 -25.66 -18.59 11.93
C VAL A 67 -24.15 -18.26 11.99
N PRO A 68 -23.59 -17.61 10.93
CA PRO A 68 -22.52 -18.18 10.12
C PRO A 68 -21.20 -17.42 10.31
N SER A 69 -20.15 -18.11 10.72
CA SER A 69 -18.81 -17.51 10.83
C SER A 69 -17.82 -18.21 9.91
N GLY A 70 -17.30 -17.44 8.95
CA GLY A 70 -16.13 -17.81 8.17
C GLY A 70 -14.86 -17.65 9.02
N SER A 71 -14.07 -18.71 9.07
CA SER A 71 -12.66 -18.72 9.45
C SER A 71 -11.92 -19.53 8.39
N GLY A 72 -10.67 -19.27 8.03
CA GLY A 72 -9.72 -18.26 8.44
C GLY A 72 -8.54 -18.32 7.48
N ARG A 73 -7.79 -17.22 7.35
CA ARG A 73 -6.46 -17.24 6.75
C ARG A 73 -5.47 -16.63 7.73
N GLU A 74 -4.37 -17.35 7.91
CA GLU A 74 -3.14 -16.89 8.53
C GLU A 74 -2.64 -15.59 7.90
N GLY A 75 -2.07 -14.74 8.75
CA GLY A 75 -1.08 -13.76 8.35
C GLY A 75 -1.64 -12.42 7.89
N ASP A 76 -2.16 -11.63 8.82
CA ASP A 76 -2.21 -10.18 8.68
C ASP A 76 -1.97 -9.51 10.04
N LEU A 77 -0.73 -9.06 10.25
CA LEU A 77 -0.44 -7.95 11.15
C LEU A 77 -0.70 -6.67 10.35
N PHE A 78 -1.96 -6.25 10.27
CA PHE A 78 -2.32 -4.92 9.79
C PHE A 78 -3.14 -4.16 10.83
N SER A 79 -2.63 -2.96 11.13
CA SER A 79 -3.39 -1.73 11.30
C SER A 79 -4.52 -1.72 12.33
N ALA A 80 -4.15 -1.62 13.62
CA ALA A 80 -5.02 -0.97 14.61
C ALA A 80 -5.01 0.56 14.35
N GLY A 81 -5.75 0.97 13.32
CA GLY A 81 -5.82 2.35 12.85
C GLY A 81 -7.10 2.59 12.07
N ALA A 82 -8.24 2.14 12.61
CA ALA A 82 -9.58 2.56 12.19
C ALA A 82 -10.60 1.89 13.12
N LEU A 83 -10.83 2.51 14.28
CA LEU A 83 -12.02 2.42 15.15
C LEU A 83 -11.63 3.24 16.40
N TRP A 84 -12.55 4.08 16.87
CA TRP A 84 -12.37 5.19 17.84
C TRP A 84 -12.25 6.58 17.20
N MET A 85 -13.21 6.89 16.33
CA MET A 85 -13.64 8.24 15.99
C MET A 85 -15.06 8.38 16.58
N GLY A 86 -15.14 9.02 17.73
CA GLY A 86 -16.39 9.25 18.46
C GLY A 86 -16.05 9.41 19.93
N GLU A 87 -16.37 10.57 20.50
CA GLU A 87 -16.18 10.95 21.91
C GLU A 87 -14.81 11.52 22.29
N PHE A 88 -14.33 12.59 21.64
CA PHE A 88 -13.28 13.44 22.25
C PHE A 88 -13.35 14.93 21.88
N ASP A 89 -14.53 15.42 21.47
CA ASP A 89 -14.74 16.86 21.21
C ASP A 89 -15.08 17.66 22.49
N GLU A 90 -15.47 17.01 23.60
CA GLU A 90 -15.85 17.73 24.83
C GLU A 90 -14.66 18.14 25.73
N LEU A 91 -13.47 17.54 25.56
CA LEU A 91 -12.29 17.83 26.38
C LEU A 91 -11.46 19.02 25.88
N LEU A 92 -11.63 19.42 24.61
CA LEU A 92 -10.97 20.59 24.02
C LEU A 92 -11.69 21.91 24.36
N ALA A 93 -12.98 21.86 24.71
CA ALA A 93 -13.77 23.06 25.04
C ALA A 93 -13.46 23.61 26.46
N GLN A 94 -12.93 22.78 27.37
CA GLN A 94 -12.68 23.20 28.77
C GLN A 94 -11.31 23.86 28.98
N ALA A 95 -10.42 23.82 27.98
CA ALA A 95 -9.09 24.45 28.05
C ALA A 95 -9.08 25.93 27.61
N ALA A 96 -10.17 26.43 27.01
CA ALA A 96 -10.24 27.78 26.47
C ALA A 96 -10.61 28.87 27.50
N ASP A 97 -11.13 28.50 28.69
CA ASP A 97 -11.66 29.46 29.67
C ASP A 97 -10.71 29.80 30.84
N ALA A 98 -9.50 29.21 30.91
CA ALA A 98 -8.57 29.42 32.03
C ALA A 98 -7.49 30.49 31.76
N GLY A 99 -7.80 31.49 30.95
CA GLY A 99 -6.83 32.45 30.43
C GLY A 99 -6.97 33.87 30.95
N GLN A 100 -7.00 34.13 32.26
CA GLN A 100 -6.77 35.47 32.84
C GLN A 100 -6.15 35.38 34.24
N ASP A 101 -4.83 35.59 34.34
CA ASP A 101 -4.23 36.57 35.26
C ASP A 101 -2.70 36.51 35.19
N ALA A 102 -2.11 37.62 34.74
CA ALA A 102 -0.67 37.84 34.72
C ALA A 102 -0.24 38.60 35.98
N GLY A 103 0.81 38.12 36.67
CA GLY A 103 1.38 38.86 37.79
C GLY A 103 2.63 38.26 38.46
N CYS A 104 3.78 38.88 38.15
CA CYS A 104 4.96 39.11 39.01
C CYS A 104 5.92 37.95 39.40
N ALA A 105 7.09 37.98 38.74
CA ALA A 105 8.47 37.86 39.24
C ALA A 105 8.86 36.90 40.39
N SER A 106 9.89 36.09 40.08
CA SER A 106 10.99 35.66 40.98
C SER A 106 10.63 34.79 42.19
N ALA A 107 10.27 33.53 41.93
CA ALA A 107 10.33 32.46 42.93
C ALA A 107 11.23 31.31 42.44
N SER A 108 12.15 30.87 43.30
CA SER A 108 13.24 29.94 43.03
C SER A 108 12.80 28.59 42.45
N LEU A 109 13.57 28.14 41.44
CA LEU A 109 13.44 26.89 40.66
C LEU A 109 13.06 25.60 41.44
N ARG A 110 13.37 25.52 42.75
CA ARG A 110 12.94 24.40 43.63
C ARG A 110 11.43 24.34 43.84
N ALA A 111 10.74 25.49 43.89
CA ALA A 111 9.29 25.53 44.13
C ALA A 111 8.47 25.02 42.93
N ARG A 112 9.00 25.13 41.69
CA ARG A 112 8.32 24.63 40.48
C ARG A 112 8.40 23.11 40.32
N MET A 113 9.36 22.45 40.97
CA MET A 113 9.43 20.99 41.02
C MET A 113 8.39 20.42 42.00
N ASP A 114 8.06 21.16 43.06
CA ASP A 114 7.19 20.69 44.16
C ASP A 114 5.69 20.63 43.83
N GLU A 115 5.18 21.33 42.82
CA GLU A 115 3.71 21.37 42.55
C GLU A 115 3.20 20.70 41.25
N GLY A 116 4.04 20.20 40.34
CA GLY A 116 3.49 19.59 39.10
C GLY A 116 4.34 18.66 38.23
N LEU A 117 5.68 18.70 38.32
CA LEU A 117 6.56 17.87 37.46
C LEU A 117 6.97 16.54 38.10
N ARG A 118 6.62 16.30 39.37
CA ARG A 118 6.94 15.06 40.06
C ARG A 118 6.30 13.87 39.35
N GLY A 119 7.12 12.88 38.99
CA GLY A 119 6.70 11.71 38.22
C GLY A 119 6.50 11.95 36.72
N ALA A 120 6.87 13.13 36.20
CA ALA A 120 6.93 13.36 34.75
C ALA A 120 8.05 12.55 34.08
N VAL A 121 9.09 12.18 34.84
CA VAL A 121 10.14 11.27 34.40
C VAL A 121 10.01 9.98 35.17
N GLY A 122 9.95 8.85 34.47
CA GLY A 122 9.93 7.52 35.05
C GLY A 122 11.22 6.76 34.72
N VAL A 123 11.81 6.11 35.71
CA VAL A 123 12.99 5.25 35.53
C VAL A 123 12.79 3.89 36.17
N ARG A 124 13.47 2.89 35.63
CA ARG A 124 13.54 1.54 36.18
C ARG A 124 14.98 1.14 36.39
N GLN A 125 15.30 0.56 37.55
CA GLN A 125 16.64 0.07 37.83
C GLN A 125 16.99 -1.11 36.90
N VAL A 126 18.18 -1.06 36.30
CA VAL A 126 18.72 -2.11 35.41
C VAL A 126 20.20 -2.35 35.72
N PRO A 127 20.79 -3.47 35.30
CA PRO A 127 22.22 -3.68 35.45
C PRO A 127 23.03 -2.52 34.84
N GLY A 128 23.87 -1.89 35.66
CA GLY A 128 24.72 -0.78 35.25
C GLY A 128 24.09 0.62 35.33
N GLY A 129 22.83 0.77 35.77
CA GLY A 129 22.23 2.08 36.02
C GLY A 129 20.70 2.10 35.96
N TYR A 130 20.14 3.15 35.36
CA TYR A 130 18.70 3.30 35.14
C TYR A 130 18.32 3.15 33.66
N ALA A 131 17.12 2.63 33.42
CA ALA A 131 16.43 2.69 32.13
C ALA A 131 15.32 3.74 32.21
N LEU A 132 15.31 4.70 31.29
CA LEU A 132 14.21 5.66 31.14
C LEU A 132 12.97 4.95 30.60
N THR A 133 11.86 5.02 31.34
CA THR A 133 10.59 4.33 31.02
C THR A 133 9.42 5.28 30.80
N ALA A 134 9.52 6.54 31.23
CA ALA A 134 8.55 7.58 30.90
C ALA A 134 9.23 8.96 30.87
N PHE A 135 8.81 9.81 29.94
CA PHE A 135 9.22 11.21 29.87
C PHE A 135 8.05 12.04 29.33
N ASP A 136 7.26 12.61 30.24
CA ASP A 136 6.03 13.35 29.98
C ASP A 136 6.32 14.78 29.49
N LEU A 137 6.49 14.92 28.18
CA LEU A 137 6.72 16.20 27.53
C LEU A 137 5.54 17.16 27.65
N HIS A 138 4.30 16.70 27.85
CA HIS A 138 3.18 17.61 28.05
C HIS A 138 3.35 18.43 29.32
N ARG A 139 3.74 17.76 30.42
CA ARG A 139 3.99 18.43 31.69
C ARG A 139 5.17 19.40 31.58
N PHE A 140 6.24 19.00 30.88
CA PHE A 140 7.37 19.88 30.64
C PHE A 140 6.99 21.09 29.75
N ALA A 141 6.24 20.89 28.67
CA ALA A 141 5.75 21.95 27.80
C ALA A 141 4.85 22.93 28.56
N ALA A 142 3.89 22.43 29.35
CA ALA A 142 3.04 23.24 30.20
C ALA A 142 3.85 24.04 31.24
N ALA A 143 4.90 23.44 31.80
CA ALA A 143 5.79 24.14 32.72
C ALA A 143 6.60 25.22 32.02
N VAL A 144 7.08 25.00 30.79
CA VAL A 144 7.81 26.00 29.99
C VAL A 144 6.86 27.12 29.50
N GLY A 145 5.58 26.81 29.31
CA GLY A 145 4.59 27.70 28.69
C GLY A 145 4.62 27.67 27.17
N GLU A 146 5.39 26.75 26.57
CA GLU A 146 5.58 26.59 25.14
C GLU A 146 5.44 25.12 24.76
N SER A 147 4.81 24.84 23.61
CA SER A 147 4.58 23.48 23.11
C SER A 147 5.34 23.16 21.83
N GLU A 148 6.02 24.13 21.23
CA GLU A 148 6.82 23.95 20.01
C GLU A 148 8.26 24.45 20.23
N ASP A 149 9.14 24.11 19.28
CA ASP A 149 10.56 24.48 19.30
C ASP A 149 11.32 24.20 20.62
N LEU A 150 10.92 23.13 21.32
CA LEU A 150 11.52 22.72 22.57
C LEU A 150 12.86 22.02 22.36
N VAL A 151 13.82 22.29 23.25
CA VAL A 151 15.06 21.54 23.39
C VAL A 151 14.89 20.59 24.57
N VAL A 152 15.05 19.29 24.32
CA VAL A 152 14.86 18.22 25.30
C VAL A 152 16.19 17.53 25.55
N MET A 153 16.66 17.58 26.79
CA MET A 153 17.85 16.90 27.28
C MET A 153 17.42 15.72 28.13
N LEU A 154 17.82 14.50 27.75
CA LEU A 154 17.53 13.35 28.61
C LEU A 154 18.42 13.38 29.85
N PRO A 155 17.91 12.94 31.02
CA PRO A 155 18.70 12.90 32.23
C PRO A 155 19.88 11.97 32.05
N ALA A 156 21.09 12.48 32.29
CA ALA A 156 22.30 11.67 32.25
C ALA A 156 22.45 10.84 33.53
N PHE A 157 22.04 11.40 34.68
CA PHE A 157 22.16 10.78 36.00
C PHE A 157 20.92 11.00 36.86
N VAL A 158 20.62 10.02 37.71
CA VAL A 158 19.65 10.12 38.83
C VAL A 158 20.41 9.77 40.11
N ASP A 159 20.55 10.70 41.05
CA ASP A 159 21.38 10.55 42.26
C ASP A 159 22.82 10.06 41.98
N GLY A 160 23.40 10.51 40.87
CA GLY A 160 24.75 10.10 40.44
C GLY A 160 24.82 8.72 39.78
N VAL A 161 23.71 7.97 39.70
CA VAL A 161 23.62 6.72 38.96
C VAL A 161 23.27 7.03 37.49
N PRO A 162 24.01 6.49 36.51
CA PRO A 162 23.80 6.85 35.11
C PRO A 162 22.51 6.26 34.54
N VAL A 163 21.86 7.00 33.66
CA VAL A 163 20.80 6.48 32.78
C VAL A 163 21.46 5.82 31.58
N VAL A 164 21.40 4.49 31.50
CA VAL A 164 22.12 3.69 30.51
C VAL A 164 21.25 3.17 29.38
N ARG A 165 19.92 3.25 29.53
CA ARG A 165 18.96 2.72 28.55
C ARG A 165 17.76 3.64 28.37
N VAL A 166 17.26 3.74 27.13
CA VAL A 166 15.96 4.31 26.81
C VAL A 166 15.02 3.17 26.42
N ALA A 167 13.91 3.00 27.14
CA ALA A 167 12.92 1.95 26.88
C ALA A 167 11.97 2.34 25.73
N VAL A 168 11.19 1.38 25.22
CA VAL A 168 10.29 1.61 24.07
C VAL A 168 9.13 2.52 24.44
N GLU A 169 8.68 2.43 25.69
CA GLU A 169 7.58 3.18 26.28
C GLU A 169 7.95 4.59 26.75
N ALA A 170 9.25 4.94 26.74
CA ALA A 170 9.77 6.20 27.30
C ALA A 170 9.06 7.42 26.72
N PHE A 171 8.77 7.42 25.42
CA PHE A 171 8.07 8.48 24.70
C PHE A 171 6.80 7.96 24.03
N ALA A 172 6.02 7.14 24.74
CA ALA A 172 4.71 6.73 24.26
C ALA A 172 3.83 7.95 23.91
N ARG A 173 2.93 7.81 22.93
CA ARG A 173 2.10 8.93 22.40
C ARG A 173 1.47 9.82 23.47
N ARG A 174 0.93 9.21 24.54
CA ARG A 174 0.32 9.90 25.69
C ARG A 174 1.23 10.90 26.41
N PHE A 175 2.54 10.82 26.21
CA PHE A 175 3.55 11.66 26.84
C PHE A 175 4.06 12.77 25.92
N VAL A 176 3.86 12.67 24.60
CA VAL A 176 4.58 13.52 23.62
C VAL A 176 3.70 14.13 22.54
N GLN A 177 2.41 13.79 22.50
CA GLN A 177 1.50 14.24 21.44
C GLN A 177 1.28 15.75 21.51
N GLY A 178 1.28 16.45 20.38
CA GLY A 178 1.06 17.90 20.36
C GLY A 178 2.23 18.72 20.93
N VAL A 179 3.37 18.09 21.22
CA VAL A 179 4.61 18.77 21.58
C VAL A 179 5.64 18.67 20.46
N GLY A 180 6.05 19.82 19.91
CA GLY A 180 7.10 19.97 18.90
C GLY A 180 8.47 20.14 19.55
N VAL A 181 9.39 19.23 19.24
CA VAL A 181 10.76 19.23 19.74
C VAL A 181 11.70 19.62 18.60
N ARG A 182 12.51 20.66 18.79
CA ARG A 182 13.53 21.06 17.82
C ARG A 182 14.80 20.21 17.94
N LEU A 183 15.22 19.94 19.17
CA LEU A 183 16.42 19.15 19.45
C LEU A 183 16.17 18.19 20.63
N LEU A 184 16.43 16.90 20.42
CA LEU A 184 16.51 15.89 21.48
C LEU A 184 17.96 15.48 21.68
N VAL A 185 18.49 15.60 22.90
CA VAL A 185 19.87 15.23 23.25
C VAL A 185 19.87 13.93 24.06
N VAL A 186 20.37 12.86 23.46
CA VAL A 186 20.66 11.60 24.15
C VAL A 186 22.07 11.69 24.76
N PRO A 187 22.23 11.64 26.09
CA PRO A 187 23.49 11.89 26.75
C PRO A 187 24.48 10.72 26.59
N ASP A 188 25.76 11.01 26.83
CA ASP A 188 26.86 10.05 26.75
C ASP A 188 26.73 8.86 27.72
N THR A 189 25.89 8.93 28.74
CA THR A 189 25.65 7.82 29.67
C THR A 189 24.83 6.70 29.05
N VAL A 190 24.01 7.00 28.04
CA VAL A 190 23.13 6.03 27.39
C VAL A 190 23.93 5.10 26.50
N LYS A 191 23.72 3.79 26.66
CA LYS A 191 24.34 2.73 25.86
C LYS A 191 23.37 2.07 24.89
N HIS A 192 22.09 1.99 25.28
CA HIS A 192 21.06 1.24 24.56
C HIS A 192 19.80 2.07 24.38
N VAL A 193 19.32 2.21 23.15
CA VAL A 193 18.01 2.80 22.83
C VAL A 193 17.13 1.71 22.23
N ALA A 194 15.98 1.46 22.82
CA ALA A 194 15.04 0.45 22.34
C ALA A 194 14.48 0.81 20.96
N ALA A 195 14.07 -0.19 20.19
CA ALA A 195 13.41 0.03 18.89
C ALA A 195 12.15 0.88 19.07
N ASN A 196 11.95 1.85 18.18
CA ASN A 196 10.83 2.79 18.13
C ASN A 196 10.64 3.65 19.39
N ALA A 197 11.64 3.77 20.26
CA ALA A 197 11.59 4.65 21.42
C ALA A 197 11.25 6.10 21.05
N PHE A 198 11.68 6.57 19.87
CA PHE A 198 11.43 7.93 19.40
C PHE A 198 10.33 8.04 18.33
N ALA A 199 9.65 6.94 17.99
CA ALA A 199 8.75 6.89 16.82
C ALA A 199 7.53 7.82 16.93
N ALA A 200 7.05 8.07 18.15
CA ALA A 200 5.89 8.92 18.40
C ALA A 200 6.25 10.40 18.59
N MET A 201 7.52 10.75 18.73
CA MET A 201 7.97 12.12 19.02
C MET A 201 8.03 12.96 17.76
N SER A 202 7.50 14.18 17.82
CA SER A 202 7.74 15.19 16.78
C SER A 202 9.05 15.93 17.03
N ALA A 203 10.19 15.25 16.82
CA ALA A 203 11.52 15.85 17.03
C ALA A 203 12.27 16.14 15.72
N GLN A 204 12.72 17.38 15.49
CA GLN A 204 13.39 17.73 14.23
C GLN A 204 14.79 17.12 14.17
N ARG A 205 15.63 17.33 15.19
CA ARG A 205 16.97 16.72 15.29
C ARG A 205 17.11 15.85 16.54
N ILE A 206 17.68 14.66 16.39
CA ILE A 206 18.08 13.79 17.51
C ILE A 206 19.60 13.69 17.55
N HIS A 207 20.20 14.08 18.67
CA HIS A 207 21.62 13.89 18.93
C HIS A 207 21.88 12.57 19.67
N ILE A 208 22.83 11.79 19.19
CA ILE A 208 23.25 10.51 19.75
C ILE A 208 24.60 10.66 20.45
N GLY A 209 24.58 10.48 21.78
CA GLY A 209 25.78 10.57 22.61
C GLY A 209 26.84 9.49 22.34
N ARG A 210 28.03 9.71 22.88
CA ARG A 210 29.26 8.97 22.60
C ARG A 210 29.19 7.46 22.84
N ASN A 211 28.52 7.03 23.91
CA ASN A 211 28.54 5.62 24.32
C ASN A 211 27.33 4.80 23.83
N VAL A 212 26.46 5.41 23.00
CA VAL A 212 25.34 4.69 22.39
C VAL A 212 25.92 3.63 21.45
N SER A 213 25.83 2.37 21.88
CA SER A 213 26.40 1.23 21.18
C SER A 213 25.36 0.36 20.49
N GLN A 214 24.09 0.50 20.90
CA GLN A 214 22.94 -0.17 20.31
C GLN A 214 21.78 0.80 20.18
N LEU A 215 21.43 1.11 18.94
CA LEU A 215 20.21 1.85 18.57
C LEU A 215 19.27 0.86 17.87
N GLY A 216 18.14 0.55 18.51
CA GLY A 216 17.08 -0.23 17.86
C GLY A 216 16.49 0.54 16.67
N GLU A 217 15.81 -0.18 15.77
CA GLU A 217 15.15 0.41 14.60
C GLU A 217 14.23 1.59 15.02
N GLN A 218 14.43 2.78 14.46
CA GLN A 218 13.62 3.96 14.75
C GLN A 218 12.81 4.34 13.51
N ARG A 219 11.59 3.80 13.38
CA ARG A 219 10.68 4.25 12.33
C ARG A 219 10.26 5.69 12.58
N CYS A 220 10.20 6.48 11.50
CA CYS A 220 9.77 7.87 11.54
C CYS A 220 8.65 8.05 10.54
N ASP A 221 7.45 8.39 11.02
CA ASP A 221 6.33 8.83 10.18
C ASP A 221 6.11 10.33 10.40
N LEU A 222 6.47 11.14 9.41
CA LEU A 222 6.43 12.61 9.51
C LEU A 222 4.99 13.12 9.66
N ALA A 223 4.03 12.44 9.02
CA ALA A 223 2.62 12.81 9.05
C ALA A 223 1.86 12.21 10.24
N GLY A 224 2.34 11.07 10.76
CA GLY A 224 1.72 10.33 11.85
C GLY A 224 2.04 10.84 13.26
N VAL A 225 2.95 11.81 13.40
CA VAL A 225 3.26 12.49 14.68
C VAL A 225 2.51 13.82 14.81
N SER A 226 2.35 14.29 16.05
CA SER A 226 1.71 15.57 16.37
C SER A 226 2.64 16.40 17.25
N PRO A 227 2.95 17.67 16.89
CA PRO A 227 2.62 18.33 15.62
C PRO A 227 3.24 17.61 14.42
N ARG A 228 2.72 17.82 13.21
CA ARG A 228 3.29 17.17 12.01
C ARG A 228 4.74 17.60 11.83
N LEU A 229 5.61 16.63 11.60
CA LEU A 229 7.04 16.89 11.48
C LEU A 229 7.37 17.28 10.05
N ALA A 230 8.03 18.42 9.85
CA ALA A 230 8.46 18.84 8.52
C ALA A 230 9.71 18.09 8.02
N ARG A 231 10.61 17.71 8.95
CA ARG A 231 11.91 17.09 8.66
C ARG A 231 12.45 16.30 9.85
N ARG A 232 13.28 15.29 9.58
CA ARG A 232 13.99 14.52 10.62
C ARG A 232 15.47 14.44 10.28
N GLU A 233 16.30 14.75 11.26
CA GLU A 233 17.76 14.68 11.19
C GLU A 233 18.36 14.01 12.43
N TYR A 234 19.57 13.49 12.27
CA TYR A 234 20.40 12.97 13.33
C TYR A 234 21.75 13.68 13.37
N SER A 235 22.29 13.83 14.57
CA SER A 235 23.69 14.14 14.82
C SER A 235 24.27 13.11 15.77
N VAL A 236 25.58 12.88 15.71
CA VAL A 236 26.26 11.89 16.57
C VAL A 236 27.53 12.52 17.11
N ASP A 237 27.83 12.28 18.39
CA ASP A 237 29.11 12.67 19.00
C ASP A 237 30.28 12.08 18.18
N ALA A 238 31.29 12.91 17.88
CA ALA A 238 32.39 12.54 16.99
C ALA A 238 33.23 11.36 17.50
N ALA A 239 33.20 11.07 18.80
CA ALA A 239 33.90 9.95 19.41
C ALA A 239 33.01 8.70 19.59
N ASN A 240 31.79 8.69 19.06
CA ASN A 240 30.95 7.49 19.08
C ASN A 240 31.57 6.38 18.23
N ALA A 241 31.83 5.21 18.82
CA ALA A 241 32.53 4.12 18.14
C ALA A 241 31.66 3.27 17.19
N ARG A 242 30.34 3.50 17.15
CA ARG A 242 29.37 2.63 16.45
C ARG A 242 28.56 3.34 15.37
N TYR A 243 28.33 4.64 15.52
CA TYR A 243 27.53 5.43 14.59
C TYR A 243 28.25 6.70 14.18
N CYS A 244 27.88 7.25 13.02
CA CYS A 244 28.28 8.60 12.61
C CYS A 244 27.11 9.29 11.88
N ALA A 245 27.12 10.62 11.85
CA ALA A 245 26.15 11.40 11.09
C ALA A 245 26.83 12.22 10.00
N ARG A 246 26.19 12.34 8.84
CA ARG A 246 26.62 13.17 7.71
C ARG A 246 25.38 13.81 7.09
N GLU A 247 25.38 15.13 6.97
CA GLU A 247 24.23 15.88 6.38
C GLU A 247 22.88 15.51 7.02
N GLY A 248 22.85 15.35 8.35
CA GLY A 248 21.66 14.96 9.10
C GLY A 248 21.24 13.49 8.96
N SER A 249 21.91 12.70 8.12
CA SER A 249 21.67 11.26 7.95
C SER A 249 22.53 10.45 8.91
N LEU A 250 22.02 9.32 9.38
CA LEU A 250 22.65 8.43 10.35
C LEU A 250 23.20 7.17 9.68
N PHE A 251 24.44 6.84 9.99
CA PHE A 251 25.16 5.68 9.46
C PHE A 251 25.79 4.86 10.58
N SER A 252 26.19 3.63 10.27
CA SER A 252 27.23 2.95 11.03
C SER A 252 28.53 3.78 11.02
N HIS A 253 29.39 3.58 12.01
CA HIS A 253 30.66 4.33 12.13
C HIS A 253 31.55 4.21 10.88
N ASP A 254 31.59 3.02 10.25
CA ASP A 254 32.33 2.80 9.01
C ASP A 254 31.66 3.39 7.76
N GLY A 255 30.44 3.92 7.89
CA GLY A 255 29.64 4.48 6.80
C GLY A 255 29.00 3.46 5.87
N LYS A 256 29.13 2.16 6.15
CA LYS A 256 28.65 1.09 5.26
C LYS A 256 27.16 0.79 5.39
N GLU A 257 26.56 1.04 6.55
CA GLU A 257 25.14 0.87 6.79
C GLU A 257 24.45 2.23 6.92
N LEU A 258 23.49 2.52 6.05
CA LEU A 258 22.58 3.66 6.19
C LEU A 258 21.47 3.28 7.16
N VAL A 259 21.48 3.90 8.33
CA VAL A 259 20.53 3.65 9.44
C VAL A 259 19.30 4.54 9.31
N PHE A 260 19.49 5.79 8.91
CA PHE A 260 18.42 6.76 8.64
C PHE A 260 18.88 7.79 7.62
N LEU A 261 18.06 8.07 6.62
CA LEU A 261 18.29 9.13 5.65
C LEU A 261 17.47 10.36 6.04
N ALA A 262 18.13 11.51 6.16
CA ALA A 262 17.48 12.78 6.48
C ALA A 262 16.30 13.04 5.52
N SER A 263 15.16 13.41 6.10
CA SER A 263 13.93 13.71 5.39
C SER A 263 13.59 15.21 5.52
N PRO A 264 12.82 15.81 4.59
CA PRO A 264 12.11 15.21 3.46
C PRO A 264 13.02 14.90 2.27
N TYR A 265 12.49 14.13 1.30
CA TYR A 265 13.22 13.69 0.11
C TYR A 265 12.92 14.57 -1.10
N GLY A 266 13.95 14.82 -1.91
CA GLY A 266 13.75 15.38 -3.25
C GLY A 266 13.18 14.33 -4.22
N GLU A 267 12.74 14.79 -5.39
CA GLU A 267 12.24 13.90 -6.46
C GLU A 267 13.29 12.88 -6.90
N ARG A 268 14.58 13.27 -6.89
CA ARG A 268 15.71 12.39 -7.12
C ARG A 268 16.60 12.37 -5.88
N VAL A 269 16.92 11.16 -5.43
CA VAL A 269 17.81 10.93 -4.29
C VAL A 269 18.97 10.05 -4.73
N SER A 270 20.19 10.45 -4.38
CA SER A 270 21.37 9.61 -4.52
C SER A 270 21.73 9.02 -3.16
N LEU A 271 21.82 7.69 -3.09
CA LEU A 271 22.34 7.04 -1.90
C LEU A 271 23.82 7.39 -1.74
N PRO A 272 24.29 7.72 -0.53
CA PRO A 272 25.68 8.08 -0.28
C PRO A 272 26.66 6.99 -0.75
N ASP A 273 27.80 7.42 -1.29
CA ASP A 273 28.85 6.52 -1.77
C ASP A 273 29.42 5.65 -0.64
N GLY A 274 29.72 4.39 -0.95
CA GLY A 274 30.26 3.42 -0.01
C GLY A 274 29.22 2.73 0.89
N VAL A 275 27.95 3.12 0.83
CA VAL A 275 26.86 2.40 1.53
C VAL A 275 26.67 1.02 0.89
N GLU A 276 26.86 -0.03 1.68
CA GLU A 276 26.66 -1.42 1.30
C GLU A 276 25.26 -1.93 1.74
N ARG A 277 24.68 -1.35 2.81
CA ARG A 277 23.37 -1.76 3.32
C ARG A 277 22.48 -0.59 3.69
N VAL A 278 21.22 -0.66 3.29
CA VAL A 278 20.14 0.23 3.75
C VAL A 278 19.24 -0.54 4.70
N VAL A 279 19.10 -0.12 5.96
CA VAL A 279 18.28 -0.85 6.96
C VAL A 279 16.78 -0.60 6.78
N ALA A 280 15.93 -1.38 7.46
CA ALA A 280 14.48 -1.36 7.26
C ALA A 280 13.81 0.01 7.50
N ALA A 281 14.23 0.75 8.54
CA ALA A 281 13.73 2.08 8.87
C ALA A 281 14.59 3.23 8.34
N ALA A 282 15.44 2.97 7.33
CA ALA A 282 16.29 4.01 6.77
C ALA A 282 15.50 5.16 6.12
N PHE A 283 14.30 4.88 5.63
CA PHE A 283 13.44 5.86 4.98
C PHE A 283 12.25 6.18 5.87
N ALA A 284 11.94 7.47 5.98
CA ALA A 284 10.82 7.96 6.74
C ALA A 284 9.51 7.87 5.93
N ASP A 285 8.44 7.52 6.63
CA ASP A 285 7.08 7.52 6.10
C ASP A 285 6.44 8.91 6.26
N GLY A 286 5.24 9.10 5.70
CA GLY A 286 4.49 10.35 5.84
C GLY A 286 5.08 11.55 5.10
N CYS A 287 6.05 11.33 4.21
CA CYS A 287 6.56 12.30 3.25
C CYS A 287 6.55 11.72 1.83
N GLU A 288 6.68 12.59 0.83
CA GLU A 288 6.66 12.15 -0.56
C GLU A 288 7.90 11.29 -0.87
N PRO A 289 7.73 10.06 -1.39
CA PRO A 289 8.86 9.24 -1.80
C PRO A 289 9.53 9.83 -3.04
N PRO A 290 10.84 9.57 -3.26
CA PRO A 290 11.51 9.98 -4.48
C PRO A 290 10.95 9.22 -5.69
N ALA A 291 10.93 9.88 -6.84
CA ALA A 291 10.64 9.24 -8.13
C ALA A 291 11.84 8.42 -8.62
N VAL A 292 13.06 8.89 -8.35
CA VAL A 292 14.31 8.27 -8.82
C VAL A 292 15.30 8.09 -7.67
N VAL A 293 15.92 6.91 -7.60
CA VAL A 293 16.96 6.58 -6.62
C VAL A 293 18.23 6.16 -7.36
N ASP A 294 19.30 6.93 -7.22
CA ASP A 294 20.62 6.53 -7.71
C ASP A 294 21.36 5.75 -6.62
N SER A 295 21.99 4.63 -7.00
CA SER A 295 22.74 3.78 -6.07
C SER A 295 24.10 3.39 -6.62
N SER A 296 25.05 3.16 -5.71
CA SER A 296 26.42 2.80 -6.06
C SER A 296 26.57 1.28 -6.32
N PRO A 297 27.61 0.85 -7.05
CA PRO A 297 27.92 -0.58 -7.24
C PRO A 297 28.22 -1.34 -5.93
N ALA A 298 28.54 -0.63 -4.84
CA ALA A 298 28.82 -1.23 -3.53
C ALA A 298 27.55 -1.74 -2.83
N LEU A 299 26.37 -1.29 -3.26
CA LEU A 299 25.10 -1.61 -2.62
C LEU A 299 24.84 -3.12 -2.67
N ALA A 300 24.91 -3.75 -1.49
CA ALA A 300 24.77 -5.18 -1.33
C ALA A 300 23.38 -5.59 -0.85
N ARG A 301 22.70 -4.75 -0.05
CA ARG A 301 21.40 -5.08 0.53
C ARG A 301 20.53 -3.84 0.82
N VAL A 302 19.25 -3.94 0.52
CA VAL A 302 18.25 -2.92 0.89
C VAL A 302 17.13 -3.62 1.65
N ASP A 303 17.05 -3.41 2.96
CA ASP A 303 15.99 -3.93 3.81
C ASP A 303 14.74 -3.03 3.77
N ALA A 304 14.92 -1.72 3.56
CA ALA A 304 13.82 -0.77 3.39
C ALA A 304 12.98 -1.09 2.14
N ARG A 305 11.66 -0.93 2.28
CA ARG A 305 10.67 -1.22 1.23
C ARG A 305 9.87 -0.01 0.77
N GLY A 306 9.98 1.12 1.47
CA GLY A 306 9.18 2.32 1.22
C GLY A 306 9.31 2.90 -0.19
N TRP A 307 10.39 2.57 -0.91
CA TRP A 307 10.70 3.12 -2.24
C TRP A 307 10.72 2.05 -3.35
N ASP A 308 10.04 0.92 -3.18
CA ASP A 308 10.01 -0.15 -4.20
C ASP A 308 9.33 0.30 -5.52
N ASP A 309 8.51 1.35 -5.46
CA ASP A 309 7.83 1.96 -6.61
C ASP A 309 8.64 3.09 -7.28
N ALA A 310 9.78 3.50 -6.71
CA ALA A 310 10.69 4.44 -7.36
C ALA A 310 11.49 3.75 -8.48
N VAL A 311 12.05 4.53 -9.40
CA VAL A 311 13.00 4.04 -10.40
C VAL A 311 14.40 3.99 -9.77
N TRP A 312 14.91 2.79 -9.54
CA TRP A 312 16.23 2.56 -8.99
C TRP A 312 17.27 2.44 -10.10
N ARG A 313 18.11 3.46 -10.25
CA ARG A 313 19.30 3.42 -11.08
C ARG A 313 20.38 2.66 -10.33
N CYS A 314 20.35 1.35 -10.49
CA CYS A 314 21.17 0.40 -9.77
C CYS A 314 22.01 -0.42 -10.77
N PRO A 315 23.34 -0.33 -10.72
CA PRO A 315 24.20 -1.08 -11.63
C PRO A 315 23.93 -2.59 -11.52
N ALA A 316 23.80 -3.28 -12.65
CA ALA A 316 23.58 -4.74 -12.67
C ALA A 316 24.68 -5.56 -11.95
N LYS A 317 25.86 -4.96 -11.76
CA LYS A 317 27.00 -5.54 -11.02
C LYS A 317 26.84 -5.43 -9.50
N ALA A 318 25.96 -4.58 -8.99
CA ALA A 318 25.72 -4.41 -7.57
C ALA A 318 25.11 -5.70 -6.99
N PRO A 319 25.60 -6.22 -5.83
CA PRO A 319 25.06 -7.46 -5.27
C PRO A 319 23.57 -7.37 -4.93
N ALA A 320 23.06 -6.17 -4.60
CA ALA A 320 21.64 -5.95 -4.32
C ALA A 320 20.74 -6.13 -5.56
N TYR A 321 21.26 -5.98 -6.78
CA TYR A 321 20.45 -5.88 -8.01
C TYR A 321 19.49 -7.06 -8.18
N ARG A 322 19.99 -8.29 -8.01
CA ARG A 322 19.16 -9.51 -8.16
C ARG A 322 18.07 -9.60 -7.09
N ALA A 323 18.38 -9.21 -5.86
CA ALA A 323 17.42 -9.23 -4.76
C ALA A 323 16.32 -8.18 -4.96
N LEU A 324 16.69 -6.97 -5.40
CA LEU A 324 15.76 -5.90 -5.76
C LEU A 324 14.85 -6.31 -6.92
N ARG A 325 15.41 -6.92 -7.98
CA ARG A 325 14.63 -7.43 -9.12
C ARG A 325 13.63 -8.51 -8.68
N LYS A 326 14.04 -9.43 -7.79
CA LYS A 326 13.15 -10.46 -7.23
C LYS A 326 12.06 -9.85 -6.34
N ARG A 327 12.35 -8.76 -5.62
CA ARG A 327 11.35 -8.00 -4.85
C ARG A 327 10.38 -7.20 -5.74
N GLY A 328 10.75 -7.00 -7.01
CA GLY A 328 9.96 -6.28 -8.02
C GLY A 328 10.16 -4.77 -7.99
N VAL A 329 11.31 -4.33 -7.50
CA VAL A 329 11.76 -2.94 -7.62
C VAL A 329 12.01 -2.62 -9.09
N ARG A 330 11.61 -1.43 -9.53
CA ARG A 330 11.82 -0.96 -10.90
C ARG A 330 13.29 -0.56 -11.06
N LEU A 331 14.05 -1.38 -11.78
CA LEU A 331 15.49 -1.18 -11.96
C LEU A 331 15.79 -0.61 -13.33
N ALA A 332 16.62 0.42 -13.34
CA ALA A 332 17.10 1.10 -14.54
C ALA A 332 18.64 1.05 -14.59
N GLY A 333 19.17 0.88 -15.79
CA GLY A 333 20.58 1.04 -16.10
C GLY A 333 21.02 2.51 -16.12
N PRO A 334 22.33 2.74 -16.28
CA PRO A 334 22.88 4.09 -16.36
C PRO A 334 22.39 4.87 -17.59
N SER A 335 22.05 4.16 -18.67
CA SER A 335 21.59 4.71 -19.95
C SER A 335 20.08 4.91 -20.02
N ALA A 336 19.35 4.72 -18.92
CA ALA A 336 17.92 4.91 -18.91
C ALA A 336 17.54 6.36 -19.19
N VAL A 337 16.48 6.55 -19.97
CA VAL A 337 15.95 7.84 -20.41
C VAL A 337 14.52 8.01 -19.92
N GLU A 338 14.15 9.26 -19.65
CA GLU A 338 12.79 9.66 -19.32
C GLU A 338 12.16 10.34 -20.52
N LEU A 339 10.98 9.89 -20.92
CA LEU A 339 10.20 10.43 -22.03
C LEU A 339 8.72 10.40 -21.65
N ASP A 340 8.04 11.55 -21.76
CA ASP A 340 6.61 11.70 -21.47
C ASP A 340 6.17 11.14 -20.11
N GLY A 341 7.01 11.33 -19.08
CA GLY A 341 6.77 10.83 -17.72
C GLY A 341 6.93 9.32 -17.55
N CYS A 342 7.44 8.63 -18.57
CA CYS A 342 7.80 7.22 -18.53
C CYS A 342 9.32 7.05 -18.55
N TRP A 343 9.81 6.01 -17.88
CA TRP A 343 11.22 5.63 -17.86
C TRP A 343 11.46 4.42 -18.75
N TYR A 344 12.45 4.53 -19.61
CA TYR A 344 12.89 3.48 -20.52
C TYR A 344 14.35 3.16 -20.31
N ASP A 345 14.70 1.89 -20.34
CA ASP A 345 16.08 1.40 -20.36
C ASP A 345 16.28 0.52 -21.59
N PHE A 346 17.51 0.03 -21.79
CA PHE A 346 17.90 -0.65 -23.02
C PHE A 346 18.67 -1.93 -22.73
N ASP A 347 18.32 -3.01 -23.43
CA ASP A 347 19.05 -4.28 -23.43
C ASP A 347 19.49 -4.64 -24.86
N ASP A 348 19.97 -5.87 -25.10
CA ASP A 348 20.41 -6.28 -26.44
C ASP A 348 19.24 -6.40 -27.44
N GLU A 349 18.02 -6.64 -26.97
CA GLU A 349 16.82 -6.85 -27.81
C GLU A 349 16.15 -5.52 -28.21
N GLY A 350 16.17 -4.51 -27.34
CA GLY A 350 15.56 -3.22 -27.62
C GLY A 350 15.40 -2.32 -26.40
N ALA A 351 14.37 -1.48 -26.45
CA ALA A 351 13.94 -0.65 -25.33
C ALA A 351 13.01 -1.44 -24.40
N VAL A 352 13.09 -1.11 -23.11
CA VAL A 352 12.36 -1.73 -22.00
C VAL A 352 11.68 -0.63 -21.20
N LEU A 353 10.35 -0.69 -21.06
CA LEU A 353 9.65 0.23 -20.15
C LEU A 353 9.96 -0.16 -18.70
N VAL A 354 10.65 0.69 -17.95
CA VAL A 354 11.00 0.47 -16.54
C VAL A 354 9.92 1.01 -15.61
N ALA A 355 9.36 2.18 -15.92
CA ALA A 355 8.23 2.75 -15.21
C ALA A 355 7.34 3.52 -16.19
N GLY A 356 6.04 3.30 -16.13
CA GLY A 356 5.06 4.12 -16.85
C GLY A 356 4.77 5.43 -16.11
N PRO A 357 3.71 6.14 -16.53
CA PRO A 357 3.39 7.45 -15.98
C PRO A 357 3.14 7.37 -14.47
N PRO A 358 3.41 8.45 -13.74
CA PRO A 358 3.19 8.48 -12.29
C PRO A 358 1.73 8.21 -11.96
N LYS A 359 1.50 7.69 -10.76
CA LYS A 359 0.16 7.41 -10.25
C LYS A 359 -0.70 8.69 -10.36
N PRO A 360 -1.94 8.61 -10.88
CA PRO A 360 -2.83 9.75 -10.90
C PRO A 360 -2.98 10.33 -9.49
N VAL A 361 -2.82 11.65 -9.37
CA VAL A 361 -2.99 12.37 -8.11
C VAL A 361 -4.42 12.12 -7.61
N SER A 362 -4.57 11.65 -6.37
CA SER A 362 -5.89 11.39 -5.82
C SER A 362 -6.71 12.68 -5.74
N VAL A 363 -8.03 12.56 -5.84
CA VAL A 363 -8.95 13.70 -5.73
C VAL A 363 -8.71 14.46 -4.43
N SER A 364 -8.56 13.75 -3.31
CA SER A 364 -8.23 14.33 -2.00
C SER A 364 -6.90 15.09 -2.00
N ARG A 365 -5.88 14.59 -2.71
CA ARG A 365 -4.59 15.27 -2.82
C ARG A 365 -4.65 16.50 -3.71
N ARG A 366 -5.39 16.45 -4.83
CA ARG A 366 -5.68 17.62 -5.66
C ARG A 366 -6.39 18.72 -4.84
N PHE A 367 -7.38 18.34 -4.02
CA PHE A 367 -8.04 19.27 -3.11
C PHE A 367 -7.09 19.84 -2.06
N ALA A 368 -6.23 19.01 -1.45
CA ALA A 368 -5.25 19.48 -0.47
C ALA A 368 -4.22 20.44 -1.08
N GLU A 369 -3.72 20.15 -2.30
CA GLU A 369 -2.80 21.02 -3.04
C GLU A 369 -3.47 22.36 -3.39
N GLN A 370 -4.72 22.33 -3.88
CA GLN A 370 -5.49 23.55 -4.15
C GLN A 370 -5.78 24.36 -2.88
N ALA A 371 -6.11 23.69 -1.77
CA ALA A 371 -6.32 24.34 -0.47
C ALA A 371 -5.03 24.97 0.06
N ALA A 372 -3.88 24.29 -0.07
CA ALA A 372 -2.58 24.83 0.31
C ALA A 372 -2.19 26.07 -0.52
N VAL A 373 -2.39 26.02 -1.84
CA VAL A 373 -2.16 27.17 -2.74
C VAL A 373 -3.07 28.35 -2.35
N ARG A 374 -4.34 28.09 -2.03
CA ARG A 374 -5.27 29.13 -1.54
C ARG A 374 -4.83 29.70 -0.19
N ALA A 375 -4.39 28.87 0.74
CA ALA A 375 -3.91 29.32 2.05
C ALA A 375 -2.67 30.23 1.94
N VAL A 376 -1.74 29.92 1.02
CA VAL A 376 -0.58 30.77 0.71
C VAL A 376 -1.01 32.08 0.04
N ALA A 377 -1.97 32.03 -0.88
CA ALA A 377 -2.49 33.22 -1.57
C ALA A 377 -3.24 34.18 -0.62
N VAL A 378 -3.94 33.64 0.39
CA VAL A 378 -4.61 34.41 1.43
C VAL A 378 -3.60 35.05 2.40
N ARG A 379 -2.51 34.35 2.76
CA ARG A 379 -1.41 34.95 3.55
C ARG A 379 -0.66 36.07 2.81
N GLY A 380 -0.73 36.11 1.48
CA GLY A 380 -0.11 37.16 0.65
C GLY A 380 -0.96 38.43 0.46
N LYS A 381 -2.20 38.47 0.97
CA LYS A 381 -3.08 39.65 0.88
C LYS A 381 -3.66 40.00 2.26
N ASP A 382 -3.22 41.14 2.78
CA ASP A 382 -3.71 41.87 3.95
C ASP A 382 -3.59 41.21 5.34
N GLU A 383 -2.67 41.75 6.15
CA GLU A 383 -2.46 41.45 7.58
C GLU A 383 -3.71 41.68 8.46
N ALA A 384 -4.75 42.35 7.95
CA ALA A 384 -6.01 42.56 8.66
C ALA A 384 -7.03 41.41 8.49
N ALA A 385 -6.91 40.56 7.45
CA ALA A 385 -7.78 39.40 7.26
C ALA A 385 -7.29 38.14 8.00
N ALA A 386 -5.98 38.07 8.28
CA ALA A 386 -5.37 36.97 9.05
C ALA A 386 -5.91 36.88 10.49
N ALA A 387 -6.31 38.01 11.09
CA ALA A 387 -6.89 38.06 12.42
C ALA A 387 -8.33 37.51 12.49
N ALA A 388 -9.05 37.43 11.37
CA ALA A 388 -10.40 36.86 11.30
C ALA A 388 -10.40 35.36 10.93
N ALA A 389 -9.28 34.82 10.45
CA ALA A 389 -9.12 33.40 10.11
C ALA A 389 -8.58 32.55 11.29
N CYS A 390 -8.23 33.16 12.42
CA CYS A 390 -7.98 32.47 13.68
C CYS A 390 -9.31 32.02 14.30
N GLY A 391 -9.88 30.95 13.77
CA GLY A 391 -11.08 30.35 14.36
C GLY A 391 -11.59 29.08 13.70
N LEU A 392 -11.04 28.66 12.56
CA LEU A 392 -11.55 27.48 11.85
C LEU A 392 -10.47 26.40 11.74
N SER A 393 -10.80 25.22 12.26
CA SER A 393 -9.98 24.02 12.12
C SER A 393 -9.84 23.64 10.63
N PRO A 394 -8.81 22.86 10.26
CA PRO A 394 -8.63 22.37 8.88
C PRO A 394 -9.87 21.61 8.33
N SER A 395 -10.66 20.98 9.21
CA SER A 395 -11.92 20.32 8.85
C SER A 395 -13.04 21.31 8.58
N ALA A 396 -13.10 22.44 9.31
CA ALA A 396 -14.10 23.47 9.11
C ALA A 396 -13.85 24.28 7.82
N ALA A 397 -12.58 24.58 7.51
CA ALA A 397 -12.22 25.20 6.23
C ALA A 397 -12.49 24.27 5.03
N ALA A 398 -12.30 22.96 5.20
CA ALA A 398 -12.67 21.96 4.18
C ALA A 398 -14.19 21.80 4.04
N ALA A 399 -14.94 21.91 5.14
CA ALA A 399 -16.40 21.86 5.14
C ALA A 399 -17.02 23.10 4.50
N GLU A 400 -16.48 24.30 4.75
CA GLU A 400 -16.91 25.54 4.08
C GLU A 400 -16.59 25.54 2.58
N ALA A 401 -15.40 25.04 2.20
CA ALA A 401 -15.07 24.87 0.79
C ALA A 401 -15.99 23.85 0.09
N ALA A 402 -16.46 22.82 0.80
CA ALA A 402 -17.40 21.84 0.30
C ALA A 402 -18.84 22.39 0.19
N THR A 403 -19.27 23.25 1.13
CA THR A 403 -20.59 23.90 1.08
C THR A 403 -20.65 25.01 0.05
N GLU A 404 -19.58 25.79 -0.17
CA GLU A 404 -19.49 26.76 -1.27
C GLU A 404 -19.48 26.07 -2.64
N PHE A 405 -18.80 24.92 -2.76
CA PHE A 405 -18.83 24.12 -4.00
C PHE A 405 -20.23 23.55 -4.27
N ALA A 406 -20.93 23.08 -3.23
CA ALA A 406 -22.34 22.66 -3.34
C ALA A 406 -23.29 23.83 -3.69
N ALA A 407 -23.00 25.04 -3.20
CA ALA A 407 -23.78 26.25 -3.48
C ALA A 407 -23.54 26.83 -4.89
N SER A 408 -22.46 26.45 -5.57
CA SER A 408 -22.14 26.89 -6.93
C SER A 408 -23.05 26.31 -8.02
N GLY A 409 -23.94 25.38 -7.68
CA GLY A 409 -24.95 24.84 -8.60
C GLY A 409 -24.45 23.75 -9.54
N GLU A 410 -23.21 23.24 -9.39
CA GLU A 410 -22.71 22.05 -10.10
C GLU A 410 -23.17 20.72 -9.46
N ALA A 411 -24.00 20.77 -8.42
CA ALA A 411 -24.58 19.60 -7.77
C ALA A 411 -25.90 19.19 -8.44
N GLY A 412 -25.84 18.77 -9.71
CA GLY A 412 -27.04 18.50 -10.49
C GLY A 412 -26.85 17.76 -11.80
N SER A 413 -25.86 16.87 -11.93
CA SER A 413 -25.88 15.84 -12.98
C SER A 413 -25.12 14.62 -12.53
N THR A 414 -25.83 13.51 -12.38
CA THR A 414 -25.24 12.19 -12.58
C THR A 414 -24.74 12.12 -14.02
N VAL A 415 -23.61 11.42 -14.24
CA VAL A 415 -22.91 11.20 -15.53
C VAL A 415 -21.84 12.26 -15.89
N ASP A 416 -20.64 11.73 -16.15
CA ASP A 416 -19.44 12.32 -16.80
C ASP A 416 -18.73 13.51 -16.13
N TYR A 417 -17.78 13.18 -15.24
CA TYR A 417 -16.68 14.09 -14.88
C TYR A 417 -15.46 13.82 -15.76
N VAL A 418 -15.33 14.61 -16.82
CA VAL A 418 -14.14 14.83 -17.67
C VAL A 418 -13.73 16.29 -17.43
N SER A 419 -12.49 16.72 -17.23
CA SER A 419 -11.15 16.12 -17.29
C SER A 419 -10.21 17.02 -16.49
N ALA A 420 -9.14 16.43 -15.94
CA ALA A 420 -7.83 17.08 -15.94
C ALA A 420 -6.86 16.09 -16.60
N SER A 421 -6.52 16.38 -17.85
CA SER A 421 -5.87 15.52 -18.84
C SER A 421 -4.49 15.01 -18.43
N ALA A 422 -4.43 13.74 -18.03
CA ALA A 422 -3.49 12.79 -18.63
C ALA A 422 -4.40 11.88 -19.46
N SER A 423 -4.10 11.69 -20.75
CA SER A 423 -4.99 10.99 -21.67
C SER A 423 -5.58 9.72 -21.04
N ASP A 424 -6.89 9.55 -21.15
CA ASP A 424 -7.59 8.32 -20.76
C ASP A 424 -7.00 7.06 -21.42
N ILE A 425 -6.10 7.26 -22.38
CA ILE A 425 -5.36 6.27 -23.13
C ILE A 425 -3.87 6.44 -22.82
N LEU A 426 -3.22 5.36 -22.37
CA LEU A 426 -1.77 5.19 -22.39
C LEU A 426 -1.41 4.41 -23.65
N ALA A 427 -0.90 5.11 -24.65
CA ALA A 427 -0.32 4.51 -25.84
C ALA A 427 1.20 4.52 -25.71
N LEU A 428 1.80 3.34 -25.51
CA LEU A 428 3.26 3.25 -25.41
C LEU A 428 3.90 3.42 -26.80
N PRO A 429 5.07 4.09 -26.89
CA PRO A 429 5.74 4.31 -28.16
C PRO A 429 6.24 2.98 -28.75
N ARG A 430 6.18 2.84 -30.07
CA ARG A 430 6.72 1.66 -30.77
C ARG A 430 8.25 1.59 -30.71
N GLN A 431 8.91 2.75 -30.59
CA GLN A 431 10.37 2.86 -30.50
C GLN A 431 10.76 3.99 -29.53
N VAL A 432 11.89 3.82 -28.85
CA VAL A 432 12.53 4.82 -27.98
C VAL A 432 13.99 4.93 -28.42
N ASP A 433 14.46 6.14 -28.70
CA ASP A 433 15.80 6.42 -29.24
C ASP A 433 16.20 5.51 -30.42
N GLY A 434 15.26 5.31 -31.35
CA GLY A 434 15.46 4.49 -32.56
C GLY A 434 15.50 2.98 -32.31
N ARG A 435 15.28 2.51 -31.07
CA ARG A 435 15.20 1.09 -30.73
C ARG A 435 13.76 0.67 -30.47
N PRO A 436 13.32 -0.50 -30.95
CA PRO A 436 11.96 -0.98 -30.74
C PRO A 436 11.67 -1.22 -29.25
N LEU A 437 10.48 -0.83 -28.79
CA LEU A 437 10.00 -1.19 -27.46
C LEU A 437 9.59 -2.67 -27.47
N VAL A 438 10.42 -3.52 -26.90
CA VAL A 438 10.25 -4.98 -26.93
C VAL A 438 9.66 -5.54 -25.64
N ARG A 439 9.81 -4.82 -24.52
CA ARG A 439 9.47 -5.34 -23.19
C ARG A 439 8.88 -4.29 -22.27
N ILE A 440 7.88 -4.72 -21.50
CA ILE A 440 7.39 -3.98 -20.32
C ILE A 440 8.00 -4.65 -19.08
N GLY A 441 8.79 -3.90 -18.33
CA GLY A 441 9.57 -4.39 -17.19
C GLY A 441 8.72 -4.74 -15.96
N VAL A 442 9.37 -5.38 -14.98
CA VAL A 442 8.72 -5.76 -13.71
C VAL A 442 8.08 -4.53 -13.07
N ARG A 443 6.77 -4.62 -12.78
CA ARG A 443 6.01 -3.57 -12.08
C ARG A 443 6.13 -2.19 -12.73
N ALA A 444 6.34 -2.11 -14.04
CA ALA A 444 6.43 -0.84 -14.74
C ALA A 444 5.09 -0.07 -14.74
N LEU A 445 3.98 -0.79 -14.82
CA LEU A 445 2.61 -0.27 -14.89
C LEU A 445 1.75 -0.79 -13.72
N PRO A 446 2.01 -0.38 -12.47
CA PRO A 446 1.14 -0.76 -11.35
C PRO A 446 -0.21 -0.04 -11.42
N PHE A 447 -0.21 1.18 -11.93
CA PHE A 447 -1.36 2.02 -12.24
C PHE A 447 -1.32 2.35 -13.71
N ALA A 448 -2.49 2.44 -14.33
CA ALA A 448 -2.63 2.82 -15.73
C ALA A 448 -3.95 3.56 -15.93
N PRO A 449 -4.08 4.40 -16.98
CA PRO A 449 -5.32 5.09 -17.29
C PRO A 449 -6.41 4.11 -17.75
N ALA A 450 -7.60 4.64 -18.07
CA ALA A 450 -8.77 3.83 -18.42
C ALA A 450 -8.54 2.92 -19.64
N SER A 451 -7.64 3.27 -20.55
CA SER A 451 -7.29 2.49 -21.72
C SER A 451 -5.78 2.33 -21.85
N VAL A 452 -5.33 1.10 -22.10
CA VAL A 452 -3.92 0.79 -22.34
C VAL A 452 -3.78 0.13 -23.71
N VAL A 453 -2.93 0.69 -24.56
CA VAL A 453 -2.61 0.15 -25.88
C VAL A 453 -1.14 -0.25 -25.90
N VAL A 454 -0.90 -1.55 -25.93
CA VAL A 454 0.46 -2.11 -26.00
C VAL A 454 0.88 -2.22 -27.48
N PRO A 455 2.02 -1.65 -27.90
CA PRO A 455 2.44 -1.63 -29.30
C PRO A 455 2.88 -3.00 -29.80
N ASP A 456 2.68 -3.24 -31.10
CA ASP A 456 3.02 -4.47 -31.82
C ASP A 456 4.49 -4.87 -31.84
N THR A 457 5.38 -4.03 -31.33
CA THR A 457 6.79 -4.33 -31.12
C THR A 457 7.04 -5.10 -29.82
N VAL A 458 6.12 -5.02 -28.84
CA VAL A 458 6.27 -5.66 -27.54
C VAL A 458 6.09 -7.17 -27.66
N ARG A 459 7.02 -7.91 -27.07
CA ARG A 459 7.04 -9.38 -27.03
C ARG A 459 6.77 -9.91 -25.63
N VAL A 460 7.18 -9.18 -24.59
CA VAL A 460 7.08 -9.64 -23.20
C VAL A 460 6.55 -8.54 -22.30
N VAL A 461 5.57 -8.90 -21.46
CA VAL A 461 5.18 -8.12 -20.28
C VAL A 461 5.66 -8.89 -19.06
N GLU A 462 6.60 -8.34 -18.29
CA GLU A 462 7.07 -8.97 -17.05
C GLU A 462 6.00 -8.88 -15.95
N ARG A 463 6.24 -9.56 -14.83
CA ARG A 463 5.30 -9.68 -13.70
C ARG A 463 4.97 -8.35 -13.00
N ASP A 464 3.92 -8.37 -12.20
CA ASP A 464 3.45 -7.29 -11.31
C ASP A 464 2.95 -6.02 -12.03
N ASN A 465 2.62 -6.12 -13.33
CA ASN A 465 2.02 -5.02 -14.10
C ASN A 465 0.50 -4.99 -13.90
N ALA A 466 0.07 -4.59 -12.70
CA ALA A 466 -1.32 -4.66 -12.27
C ALA A 466 -2.28 -3.80 -13.12
N CYS A 467 -1.81 -2.69 -13.70
CA CYS A 467 -2.61 -1.76 -14.51
C CYS A 467 -3.94 -1.35 -13.81
N ARG A 468 -3.87 -1.10 -12.50
CA ARG A 468 -5.07 -0.82 -11.67
C ARG A 468 -5.82 0.39 -12.22
N GLY A 469 -7.10 0.20 -12.53
CA GLY A 469 -7.97 1.25 -13.07
C GLY A 469 -8.29 1.12 -14.56
N THR A 470 -7.56 0.27 -15.28
CA THR A 470 -7.79 0.02 -16.71
C THR A 470 -9.16 -0.61 -16.93
N LYS A 471 -9.88 -0.06 -17.91
CA LYS A 471 -11.17 -0.55 -18.44
C LYS A 471 -11.01 -1.23 -19.79
N ARG A 472 -10.22 -0.65 -20.70
CA ARG A 472 -9.96 -1.21 -22.04
C ARG A 472 -8.49 -1.57 -22.19
N LEU A 473 -8.21 -2.81 -22.54
CA LEU A 473 -6.86 -3.30 -22.77
C LEU A 473 -6.74 -3.84 -24.20
N VAL A 474 -5.77 -3.31 -24.96
CA VAL A 474 -5.45 -3.80 -26.30
C VAL A 474 -4.07 -4.44 -26.27
N LEU A 475 -4.05 -5.76 -26.43
CA LEU A 475 -2.83 -6.56 -26.54
C LEU A 475 -2.52 -6.82 -28.02
N PRO A 476 -1.27 -6.65 -28.45
CA PRO A 476 -0.91 -6.75 -29.85
C PRO A 476 -0.66 -8.20 -30.26
N GLU A 477 -0.89 -8.48 -31.54
CA GLU A 477 -0.30 -9.66 -32.16
C GLU A 477 1.23 -9.54 -32.21
N GLY A 478 1.91 -10.63 -31.91
CA GLY A 478 3.35 -10.71 -31.65
C GLY A 478 3.70 -10.78 -30.16
N LEU A 479 2.78 -10.47 -29.24
CA LEU A 479 3.00 -10.64 -27.80
C LEU A 479 3.15 -12.14 -27.46
N GLN A 480 4.24 -12.52 -26.81
CA GLN A 480 4.60 -13.91 -26.56
C GLN A 480 4.35 -14.34 -25.11
N ALA A 481 4.61 -13.46 -24.15
CA ALA A 481 4.54 -13.80 -22.73
C ALA A 481 4.00 -12.66 -21.86
N ILE A 482 3.17 -13.02 -20.88
CA ILE A 482 2.64 -12.15 -19.84
C ILE A 482 3.02 -12.76 -18.49
N GLY A 483 3.74 -12.00 -17.66
CA GLY A 483 4.17 -12.44 -16.33
C GLY A 483 3.02 -12.53 -15.32
N ALA A 484 3.31 -13.04 -14.12
CA ALA A 484 2.31 -13.17 -13.06
C ALA A 484 1.76 -11.80 -12.60
N HIS A 485 0.53 -11.81 -12.08
CA HIS A 485 -0.16 -10.64 -11.52
C HIS A 485 -0.25 -9.43 -12.47
N CYS A 486 -0.43 -9.69 -13.77
CA CYS A 486 -0.63 -8.64 -14.76
C CYS A 486 -2.11 -8.38 -15.03
N PHE A 487 -2.46 -7.13 -15.32
CA PHE A 487 -3.81 -6.74 -15.77
C PHE A 487 -4.96 -7.20 -14.85
N TRP A 488 -4.72 -7.27 -13.54
CA TRP A 488 -5.77 -7.60 -12.57
C TRP A 488 -6.61 -6.35 -12.30
N SER A 489 -7.77 -6.21 -12.95
CA SER A 489 -8.61 -5.02 -12.76
C SER A 489 -10.07 -5.40 -12.77
N ARG A 490 -10.76 -5.09 -11.67
CA ARG A 490 -12.22 -5.25 -11.54
C ARG A 490 -13.03 -4.37 -12.50
N LYS A 491 -12.36 -3.47 -13.24
CA LYS A 491 -12.99 -2.53 -14.17
C LYS A 491 -12.79 -2.92 -15.64
N LEU A 492 -12.06 -3.99 -15.94
CA LEU A 492 -11.85 -4.43 -17.32
C LEU A 492 -13.18 -4.80 -17.97
N GLU A 493 -13.45 -4.21 -19.14
CA GLU A 493 -14.69 -4.38 -19.90
C GLU A 493 -14.52 -5.42 -21.00
N GLY A 494 -15.56 -6.26 -21.16
CA GLY A 494 -15.67 -7.25 -22.23
C GLY A 494 -14.73 -8.45 -22.09
N PRO A 495 -14.76 -9.37 -23.07
CA PRO A 495 -13.71 -10.37 -23.22
C PRO A 495 -12.43 -9.70 -23.73
N VAL A 496 -11.36 -9.73 -22.94
CA VAL A 496 -10.04 -9.26 -23.36
C VAL A 496 -9.47 -10.23 -24.39
N PRO A 497 -9.13 -9.79 -25.61
CA PRO A 497 -8.53 -10.66 -26.62
C PRO A 497 -7.10 -11.00 -26.22
N LEU A 498 -6.84 -12.28 -25.95
CA LEU A 498 -5.50 -12.83 -25.78
C LEU A 498 -4.99 -13.25 -27.16
N PRO A 499 -3.88 -12.66 -27.65
CA PRO A 499 -3.44 -12.84 -29.03
C PRO A 499 -2.96 -14.27 -29.28
N ALA A 500 -3.11 -14.74 -30.53
CA ALA A 500 -2.78 -16.11 -30.91
C ALA A 500 -1.26 -16.38 -30.88
N SER A 501 -0.46 -15.34 -30.72
CA SER A 501 0.99 -15.36 -30.53
C SER A 501 1.42 -15.57 -29.06
N CYS A 502 0.53 -15.35 -28.09
CA CYS A 502 0.86 -15.49 -26.67
C CYS A 502 0.94 -16.98 -26.28
N ARG A 503 2.05 -17.40 -25.70
CA ARG A 503 2.35 -18.80 -25.32
C ARG A 503 2.42 -19.01 -23.81
N SER A 504 2.56 -17.93 -23.05
CA SER A 504 2.81 -17.98 -21.61
C SER A 504 2.02 -16.87 -20.90
N VAL A 505 1.19 -17.23 -19.93
CA VAL A 505 0.47 -16.29 -19.07
C VAL A 505 0.65 -16.70 -17.61
N GLY A 506 1.18 -15.79 -16.80
CA GLY A 506 1.43 -16.02 -15.39
C GLY A 506 0.17 -16.03 -14.54
N GLU A 507 0.25 -16.74 -13.41
CA GLU A 507 -0.82 -16.82 -12.42
C GLU A 507 -1.27 -15.44 -11.92
N GLY A 508 -2.53 -15.35 -11.51
CA GLY A 508 -3.15 -14.09 -11.04
C GLY A 508 -3.25 -12.99 -12.11
N SER A 509 -2.91 -13.28 -13.37
CA SER A 509 -3.20 -12.39 -14.47
C SER A 509 -4.67 -12.45 -14.84
N PHE A 510 -5.24 -11.31 -15.24
CA PHE A 510 -6.62 -11.23 -15.70
C PHE A 510 -7.68 -11.64 -14.66
N GLU A 511 -7.36 -11.63 -13.37
CA GLU A 511 -8.35 -11.91 -12.32
C GLU A 511 -9.57 -11.00 -12.45
N TYR A 512 -10.76 -11.56 -12.17
CA TYR A 512 -12.07 -10.93 -12.35
C TYR A 512 -12.47 -10.60 -13.78
N SER A 513 -11.62 -10.86 -14.77
CA SER A 513 -11.91 -10.53 -16.16
C SER A 513 -12.44 -11.72 -16.95
N VAL A 514 -13.00 -11.41 -18.11
CA VAL A 514 -13.33 -12.39 -19.14
C VAL A 514 -12.26 -12.27 -20.21
N CYS A 515 -11.74 -13.39 -20.69
CA CYS A 515 -10.70 -13.42 -21.73
C CYS A 515 -11.19 -14.22 -22.93
N ARG A 516 -10.87 -13.77 -24.15
CA ARG A 516 -11.07 -14.54 -25.38
C ARG A 516 -9.72 -15.05 -25.87
N LEU A 517 -9.54 -16.37 -25.88
CA LEU A 517 -8.32 -17.02 -26.34
C LEU A 517 -8.33 -17.11 -27.87
N SER A 518 -7.51 -16.31 -28.56
CA SER A 518 -7.52 -16.28 -30.03
C SER A 518 -7.04 -17.59 -30.67
N HIS A 519 -6.29 -18.42 -29.93
CA HIS A 519 -5.87 -19.76 -30.39
C HIS A 519 -7.04 -20.70 -30.67
N THR A 520 -8.12 -20.58 -29.89
CA THR A 520 -9.24 -21.54 -29.88
C THR A 520 -10.59 -20.89 -30.11
N GLY A 521 -10.68 -19.57 -30.02
CA GLY A 521 -11.94 -18.82 -29.97
C GLY A 521 -12.65 -18.87 -28.61
N ALA A 522 -12.16 -19.68 -27.67
CA ALA A 522 -12.83 -19.91 -26.40
C ALA A 522 -12.85 -18.64 -25.54
N ILE A 523 -14.01 -18.37 -24.94
CA ILE A 523 -14.18 -17.30 -23.95
C ILE A 523 -14.15 -17.94 -22.57
N VAL A 524 -13.23 -17.47 -21.72
CA VAL A 524 -12.98 -18.00 -20.39
C VAL A 524 -13.19 -16.91 -19.34
N HIS A 525 -13.92 -17.25 -18.28
CA HIS A 525 -14.11 -16.38 -17.13
C HIS A 525 -13.06 -16.71 -16.08
N VAL A 526 -12.29 -15.72 -15.66
CA VAL A 526 -11.16 -15.92 -14.76
C VAL A 526 -11.60 -15.79 -13.31
N SER A 527 -11.16 -16.74 -12.48
CA SER A 527 -11.37 -16.74 -11.03
C SER A 527 -10.78 -15.50 -10.35
N ALA A 528 -11.37 -15.13 -9.21
CA ALA A 528 -10.83 -14.14 -8.27
C ALA A 528 -9.78 -14.73 -7.31
N ASP A 529 -9.69 -16.06 -7.23
CA ASP A 529 -8.72 -16.77 -6.40
C ASP A 529 -7.55 -17.25 -7.25
N GLN A 530 -6.35 -16.78 -6.90
CA GLN A 530 -5.07 -17.12 -7.54
C GLN A 530 -4.80 -18.63 -7.50
N LEU A 531 -5.22 -19.32 -6.44
CA LEU A 531 -5.04 -20.77 -6.31
C LEU A 531 -5.90 -21.55 -7.32
N LEU A 532 -6.87 -20.91 -7.95
CA LEU A 532 -7.74 -21.48 -8.97
C LEU A 532 -7.36 -21.00 -10.38
N SER A 533 -6.19 -20.37 -10.55
CA SER A 533 -5.72 -19.94 -11.87
C SER A 533 -5.59 -21.14 -12.81
N CYS A 534 -6.12 -20.97 -14.02
CA CYS A 534 -6.05 -21.95 -15.11
C CYS A 534 -5.05 -21.51 -16.19
N PHE A 535 -4.38 -20.37 -16.04
CA PHE A 535 -3.35 -19.92 -16.97
C PHE A 535 -2.04 -20.69 -16.75
N LEU A 536 -1.30 -20.89 -17.84
CA LEU A 536 -0.05 -21.65 -17.86
C LEU A 536 1.11 -20.79 -18.34
N THR A 537 2.26 -20.92 -17.67
CA THR A 537 3.52 -20.28 -18.10
C THR A 537 4.36 -21.15 -19.02
N ASP A 538 4.15 -22.46 -18.99
CA ASP A 538 4.81 -23.46 -19.83
C ASP A 538 3.76 -24.45 -20.35
N ALA A 539 3.09 -24.06 -21.43
CA ALA A 539 2.06 -24.88 -22.05
C ALA A 539 2.68 -25.80 -23.11
N PRO A 540 2.55 -27.13 -22.99
CA PRO A 540 3.21 -28.09 -23.89
C PRO A 540 2.74 -27.98 -25.35
N ASP A 541 1.54 -27.45 -25.58
CA ASP A 541 0.91 -27.26 -26.89
C ASP A 541 0.88 -25.78 -27.34
N GLY A 542 1.49 -24.88 -26.56
CA GLY A 542 1.50 -23.44 -26.81
C GLY A 542 0.17 -22.72 -26.54
N ILE A 543 -0.83 -23.38 -25.96
CA ILE A 543 -2.07 -22.72 -25.52
C ILE A 543 -1.93 -22.40 -24.03
N PRO A 544 -1.86 -21.12 -23.61
CA PRO A 544 -1.54 -20.76 -22.23
C PRO A 544 -2.70 -20.97 -21.25
N PHE A 545 -3.53 -22.00 -21.42
CA PHE A 545 -4.73 -22.23 -20.61
C PHE A 545 -5.03 -23.73 -20.42
N ASP A 546 -5.22 -24.15 -19.17
CA ASP A 546 -5.58 -25.50 -18.77
C ASP A 546 -7.11 -25.67 -18.74
N PHE A 547 -7.66 -26.23 -19.82
CA PHE A 547 -9.09 -26.52 -19.92
C PHE A 547 -9.56 -27.62 -18.96
N ALA A 548 -8.71 -28.58 -18.60
CA ALA A 548 -9.11 -29.66 -17.70
C ALA A 548 -9.33 -29.12 -16.28
N ARG A 549 -8.41 -28.26 -15.81
CA ARG A 549 -8.54 -27.56 -14.54
C ARG A 549 -9.72 -26.59 -14.53
N TYR A 550 -9.97 -25.91 -15.65
CA TYR A 550 -11.13 -25.03 -15.79
C TYR A 550 -12.46 -25.79 -15.75
N ASP A 551 -12.53 -26.94 -16.40
CA ASP A 551 -13.70 -27.81 -16.38
C ASP A 551 -13.98 -28.35 -14.96
N GLU A 552 -12.94 -28.73 -14.23
CA GLU A 552 -13.04 -29.11 -12.80
C GLU A 552 -13.55 -27.93 -11.95
N LEU A 553 -13.06 -26.72 -12.19
CA LEU A 553 -13.52 -25.51 -11.51
C LEU A 553 -15.04 -25.33 -11.70
N LEU A 554 -15.52 -25.42 -12.95
CA LEU A 554 -16.95 -25.28 -13.27
C LEU A 554 -17.82 -26.38 -12.67
N ARG A 555 -17.30 -27.62 -12.59
CA ARG A 555 -17.95 -28.76 -11.92
C ARG A 555 -18.03 -28.57 -10.41
N SER A 556 -16.96 -28.09 -9.79
CA SER A 556 -16.77 -28.12 -8.32
C SER A 556 -17.68 -27.21 -7.51
N GLY A 557 -18.35 -26.24 -8.15
CA GLY A 557 -19.16 -25.29 -7.37
C GLY A 557 -18.43 -24.03 -6.94
N LYS A 558 -17.10 -23.99 -7.06
CA LYS A 558 -16.25 -22.92 -6.53
C LYS A 558 -16.54 -21.56 -7.17
N ASN A 559 -16.23 -20.50 -6.41
CA ASN A 559 -16.67 -19.14 -6.71
C ASN A 559 -16.04 -18.60 -8.01
N LEU A 560 -16.90 -18.23 -8.96
CA LEU A 560 -16.58 -17.52 -10.20
C LEU A 560 -17.50 -16.28 -10.25
N PRO A 561 -16.97 -15.06 -10.52
CA PRO A 561 -17.77 -13.84 -10.50
C PRO A 561 -19.00 -13.87 -11.41
N ASP A 562 -18.87 -14.39 -12.63
CA ASP A 562 -19.98 -14.62 -13.57
C ASP A 562 -19.99 -16.09 -14.00
N ARG A 563 -20.53 -16.94 -13.12
CA ARG A 563 -20.57 -18.39 -13.36
C ARG A 563 -21.53 -18.79 -14.47
N LEU A 564 -22.66 -18.10 -14.59
CA LEU A 564 -23.63 -18.37 -15.66
C LEU A 564 -23.00 -18.10 -17.03
N GLY A 565 -22.33 -16.94 -17.19
CA GLY A 565 -21.55 -16.63 -18.38
C GLY A 565 -20.47 -17.67 -18.65
N ALA A 566 -19.73 -18.09 -17.62
CA ALA A 566 -18.68 -19.11 -17.74
C ALA A 566 -19.19 -20.45 -18.30
N LEU A 567 -20.35 -20.93 -17.82
CA LEU A 567 -20.98 -22.15 -18.33
C LEU A 567 -21.42 -22.01 -19.78
N LEU A 568 -22.08 -20.88 -20.11
CA LEU A 568 -22.56 -20.61 -21.48
C LEU A 568 -21.40 -20.54 -22.46
N HIS A 569 -20.37 -19.77 -22.17
CA HIS A 569 -19.21 -19.62 -23.04
C HIS A 569 -18.39 -20.90 -23.17
N ARG A 570 -18.29 -21.70 -22.10
CA ARG A 570 -17.59 -22.99 -22.16
C ARG A 570 -18.31 -24.01 -23.05
N LEU A 571 -19.65 -24.02 -23.03
CA LEU A 571 -20.48 -24.87 -23.90
C LEU A 571 -20.51 -24.35 -25.35
N ALA A 572 -20.50 -23.04 -25.54
CA ALA A 572 -20.46 -22.40 -26.85
C ALA A 572 -19.18 -22.72 -27.65
N THR A 573 -18.05 -22.90 -26.95
CA THR A 573 -16.79 -23.30 -27.57
C THR A 573 -16.25 -24.57 -26.90
N PRO A 574 -16.71 -25.76 -27.32
CA PRO A 574 -16.42 -27.03 -26.66
C PRO A 574 -15.01 -27.58 -26.99
N PHE A 575 -14.01 -26.70 -27.18
CA PHE A 575 -12.64 -27.09 -27.43
C PHE A 575 -12.12 -27.98 -26.30
N ARG A 576 -11.70 -29.21 -26.62
CA ARG A 576 -11.27 -30.24 -25.66
C ARG A 576 -12.24 -30.53 -24.51
N LEU A 577 -13.53 -30.27 -24.71
CA LEU A 577 -14.56 -30.60 -23.72
C LEU A 577 -15.00 -32.06 -23.89
N SER A 578 -14.90 -32.86 -22.83
CA SER A 578 -15.40 -34.24 -22.87
C SER A 578 -16.92 -34.29 -22.81
N GLU A 579 -17.54 -35.29 -23.45
CA GLU A 579 -19.01 -35.46 -23.45
C GLU A 579 -19.58 -35.64 -22.03
N GLU A 580 -18.84 -36.34 -21.15
CA GLU A 580 -19.22 -36.51 -19.75
C GLU A 580 -19.28 -35.15 -19.03
N THR A 581 -18.23 -34.33 -19.18
CA THR A 581 -18.19 -33.00 -18.58
C THR A 581 -19.24 -32.09 -19.20
N ARG A 582 -19.41 -32.11 -20.53
CA ARG A 582 -20.46 -31.35 -21.23
C ARG A 582 -21.83 -31.64 -20.63
N SER A 583 -22.17 -32.90 -20.43
CA SER A 583 -23.44 -33.32 -19.84
C SER A 583 -23.65 -32.76 -18.42
N VAL A 584 -22.61 -32.77 -17.59
CA VAL A 584 -22.63 -32.18 -16.24
C VAL A 584 -22.82 -30.66 -16.30
N LEU A 585 -22.09 -29.96 -17.18
CA LEU A 585 -22.21 -28.51 -17.32
C LEU A 585 -23.60 -28.10 -17.84
N VAL A 586 -24.18 -28.86 -18.77
CA VAL A 586 -25.55 -28.64 -19.25
C VAL A 586 -26.56 -28.84 -18.12
N SER A 587 -26.38 -29.87 -17.28
CA SER A 587 -27.23 -30.06 -16.09
C SER A 587 -27.14 -28.87 -15.13
N HIS A 588 -25.94 -28.34 -14.88
CA HIS A 588 -25.76 -27.13 -14.07
C HIS A 588 -26.43 -25.92 -14.71
N LEU A 589 -26.29 -25.74 -16.03
CA LEU A 589 -26.90 -24.63 -16.77
C LEU A 589 -28.43 -24.69 -16.74
N ARG A 590 -29.03 -25.89 -16.86
CA ARG A 590 -30.48 -26.10 -16.70
C ARG A 590 -30.99 -25.71 -15.30
N GLY A 591 -30.15 -25.83 -14.27
CA GLY A 591 -30.45 -25.35 -12.91
C GLY A 591 -30.74 -23.84 -12.83
N TYR A 592 -30.17 -23.03 -13.73
CA TYR A 592 -30.46 -21.59 -13.82
C TYR A 592 -31.78 -21.29 -14.56
N GLY A 593 -32.34 -22.26 -15.28
CA GLY A 593 -33.65 -22.17 -15.91
C GLY A 593 -33.82 -20.96 -16.82
N LYS A 594 -34.77 -20.08 -16.48
CA LYS A 594 -35.14 -18.90 -17.28
C LYS A 594 -33.97 -17.91 -17.44
N GLU A 595 -33.17 -17.73 -16.41
CA GLU A 595 -32.08 -16.76 -16.41
C GLU A 595 -31.03 -17.09 -17.49
N ALA A 596 -30.70 -18.38 -17.64
CA ALA A 596 -29.80 -18.85 -18.69
C ALA A 596 -30.35 -18.57 -20.09
N GLN A 597 -31.63 -18.84 -20.32
CA GLN A 597 -32.29 -18.60 -21.61
C GLN A 597 -32.36 -17.11 -21.97
N GLU A 598 -32.65 -16.26 -20.98
CA GLU A 598 -32.63 -14.79 -21.12
C GLU A 598 -31.22 -14.28 -21.44
N ARG A 599 -30.18 -14.85 -20.80
CA ARG A 599 -28.78 -14.51 -21.07
C ARG A 599 -28.36 -14.91 -22.49
N VAL A 600 -28.72 -16.12 -22.94
CA VAL A 600 -28.50 -16.59 -24.31
C VAL A 600 -29.18 -15.66 -25.32
N ALA A 601 -30.41 -15.21 -25.04
CA ALA A 601 -31.10 -14.29 -25.95
C ALA A 601 -30.45 -12.91 -26.03
N ARG A 602 -29.89 -12.41 -24.91
CA ARG A 602 -29.24 -11.10 -24.82
C ARG A 602 -27.86 -11.07 -25.47
N GLU A 603 -27.04 -12.10 -25.25
CA GLU A 603 -25.61 -12.09 -25.58
C GLU A 603 -25.20 -13.14 -26.62
N GLY A 604 -25.98 -14.20 -26.83
CA GLY A 604 -25.58 -15.34 -27.66
C GLY A 604 -25.64 -15.06 -29.15
N ASP A 605 -24.62 -15.45 -29.89
CA ASP A 605 -24.59 -15.47 -31.35
C ASP A 605 -25.15 -16.77 -31.92
N ARG A 606 -25.25 -16.83 -33.26
CA ARG A 606 -25.70 -18.02 -33.96
C ARG A 606 -24.90 -19.25 -33.54
N ASP A 607 -23.58 -19.11 -33.50
CA ASP A 607 -22.65 -20.20 -33.19
C ASP A 607 -22.87 -20.70 -31.75
N MET A 608 -23.10 -19.80 -30.78
CA MET A 608 -23.48 -20.18 -29.41
C MET A 608 -24.81 -20.93 -29.38
N VAL A 609 -25.84 -20.45 -30.09
CA VAL A 609 -27.15 -21.11 -30.09
C VAL A 609 -27.07 -22.51 -30.72
N GLU A 610 -26.34 -22.64 -31.82
CA GLU A 610 -26.04 -23.92 -32.47
C GLU A 610 -25.33 -24.88 -31.51
N ALA A 611 -24.25 -24.43 -30.86
CA ALA A 611 -23.53 -25.25 -29.88
C ALA A 611 -24.40 -25.65 -28.68
N LEU A 612 -25.31 -24.78 -28.22
CA LEU A 612 -26.23 -25.08 -27.11
C LEU A 612 -27.35 -26.05 -27.51
N VAL A 613 -27.76 -26.04 -28.77
CA VAL A 613 -28.66 -27.05 -29.35
C VAL A 613 -27.95 -28.40 -29.44
N GLU A 614 -26.72 -28.43 -29.97
CA GLU A 614 -25.90 -29.66 -30.05
C GLU A 614 -25.59 -30.24 -28.66
N ALA A 615 -25.36 -29.39 -27.67
CA ALA A 615 -25.17 -29.79 -26.28
C ALA A 615 -26.47 -30.26 -25.61
N GLY A 616 -27.63 -30.09 -26.26
CA GLY A 616 -28.95 -30.46 -25.75
C GLY A 616 -29.47 -29.53 -24.65
N PHE A 617 -28.91 -28.31 -24.48
CA PHE A 617 -29.48 -27.32 -23.58
C PHE A 617 -30.77 -26.73 -24.14
N ILE A 618 -30.77 -26.43 -25.45
CA ILE A 618 -31.98 -26.07 -26.20
C ILE A 618 -32.51 -27.34 -26.86
N ASP A 619 -33.69 -27.76 -26.44
CA ASP A 619 -34.40 -28.97 -26.86
C ASP A 619 -35.84 -28.62 -27.28
N GLU A 620 -36.63 -29.60 -27.72
CA GLU A 620 -38.02 -29.36 -28.12
C GLU A 620 -38.87 -28.74 -27.00
N ALA A 621 -38.60 -29.09 -25.74
CA ALA A 621 -39.36 -28.58 -24.59
C ALA A 621 -39.07 -27.10 -24.31
N SER A 622 -37.86 -26.63 -24.61
CA SER A 622 -37.42 -25.24 -24.40
C SER A 622 -37.51 -24.37 -25.66
N PHE A 623 -37.76 -24.98 -26.82
CA PHE A 623 -37.75 -24.34 -28.14
C PHE A 623 -38.64 -23.09 -28.23
N ASP A 624 -39.94 -23.21 -27.96
CA ASP A 624 -40.90 -22.12 -28.13
C ASP A 624 -40.52 -20.90 -27.29
N ARG A 625 -40.13 -21.16 -26.04
CA ARG A 625 -39.70 -20.13 -25.09
C ARG A 625 -38.43 -19.43 -25.56
N GLN A 626 -37.44 -20.19 -26.05
CA GLN A 626 -36.18 -19.60 -26.51
C GLN A 626 -36.39 -18.74 -27.76
N ILE A 627 -37.28 -19.15 -28.68
CA ILE A 627 -37.66 -18.36 -29.85
C ILE A 627 -38.30 -17.03 -29.45
N GLU A 628 -39.22 -17.03 -28.49
CA GLU A 628 -39.85 -15.80 -27.99
C GLU A 628 -38.82 -14.83 -27.40
N LEU A 629 -37.89 -15.36 -26.59
CA LEU A 629 -36.81 -14.56 -26.01
C LEU A 629 -35.89 -13.98 -27.10
N LEU A 630 -35.46 -14.79 -28.07
CA LEU A 630 -34.61 -14.33 -29.17
C LEU A 630 -35.30 -13.29 -30.05
N ARG A 631 -36.62 -13.43 -30.30
CA ARG A 631 -37.43 -12.43 -31.00
C ARG A 631 -37.49 -11.11 -30.24
N SER A 632 -37.71 -11.16 -28.93
CA SER A 632 -37.74 -9.94 -28.11
C SER A 632 -36.40 -9.21 -28.05
N CYS A 633 -35.29 -9.94 -28.22
CA CYS A 633 -33.94 -9.39 -28.33
C CYS A 633 -33.49 -9.09 -29.78
N ASN A 634 -34.40 -9.16 -30.78
CA ASN A 634 -34.12 -8.92 -32.20
C ASN A 634 -33.01 -9.80 -32.82
N ARG A 635 -32.83 -11.03 -32.33
CA ARG A 635 -31.84 -12.00 -32.84
C ARG A 635 -32.39 -12.86 -33.99
N THR A 636 -32.65 -12.21 -35.12
CA THR A 636 -33.32 -12.83 -36.28
C THR A 636 -32.54 -14.00 -36.91
N ASP A 637 -31.21 -13.93 -36.87
CA ASP A 637 -30.28 -14.98 -37.27
C ASP A 637 -30.45 -16.27 -36.45
N CYS A 638 -30.45 -16.14 -35.12
CA CYS A 638 -30.63 -17.27 -34.21
C CYS A 638 -32.04 -17.87 -34.32
N VAL A 639 -33.07 -17.04 -34.49
CA VAL A 639 -34.45 -17.49 -34.70
C VAL A 639 -34.58 -18.30 -35.99
N ALA A 640 -33.96 -17.84 -37.08
CA ALA A 640 -33.98 -18.54 -38.36
C ALA A 640 -33.34 -19.93 -38.25
N TYR A 641 -32.17 -20.01 -37.60
CA TYR A 641 -31.47 -21.26 -37.35
C TYR A 641 -32.33 -22.24 -36.53
N LEU A 642 -32.87 -21.81 -35.39
CA LEU A 642 -33.70 -22.67 -34.54
C LEU A 642 -34.95 -23.18 -35.27
N MET A 643 -35.61 -22.33 -36.06
CA MET A 643 -36.76 -22.73 -36.88
C MET A 643 -36.40 -23.79 -37.93
N GLU A 644 -35.24 -23.67 -38.56
CA GLU A 644 -34.73 -24.67 -39.50
C GLU A 644 -34.41 -26.00 -38.80
N TRP A 645 -33.73 -25.95 -37.67
CA TRP A 645 -33.43 -27.12 -36.83
C TRP A 645 -34.71 -27.85 -36.38
N HIS A 646 -35.73 -27.12 -35.91
CA HIS A 646 -37.02 -27.71 -35.50
C HIS A 646 -37.75 -28.36 -36.67
N ARG A 647 -37.73 -27.75 -37.88
CA ARG A 647 -38.30 -28.35 -39.09
C ARG A 647 -37.57 -29.64 -39.47
N GLY A 648 -36.24 -29.68 -39.33
CA GLY A 648 -35.42 -30.86 -39.60
C GLY A 648 -35.77 -32.06 -38.72
N GLN A 649 -36.05 -31.82 -37.43
CA GLN A 649 -36.47 -32.89 -36.50
C GLN A 649 -37.88 -33.41 -36.79
N CYS A 650 -38.80 -32.52 -37.15
CA CYS A 650 -40.15 -32.91 -37.60
C CYS A 650 -40.16 -33.68 -38.93
N ALA A 651 -39.06 -33.67 -39.70
CA ALA A 651 -38.96 -34.26 -41.04
C ALA A 651 -38.18 -35.61 -41.10
N ALA A 652 -37.62 -36.11 -39.99
CA ALA A 652 -36.96 -37.42 -39.96
C ALA A 652 -37.99 -38.58 -39.96
N PRO A 653 -37.82 -39.65 -40.79
CA PRO A 653 -38.94 -40.43 -41.31
C PRO A 653 -39.41 -41.56 -40.39
N SER A 654 -40.73 -41.65 -40.18
CA SER A 654 -41.39 -42.93 -39.92
C SER A 654 -41.06 -43.87 -41.08
N SER A 655 -40.42 -45.01 -40.80
CA SER A 655 -40.05 -45.99 -41.81
C SER A 655 -41.23 -46.33 -42.73
N LEU A 656 -40.98 -46.50 -44.04
CA LEU A 656 -41.98 -46.96 -45.01
C LEU A 656 -42.47 -48.39 -44.72
N GLN A 657 -41.86 -49.12 -43.77
CA GLN A 657 -42.28 -50.47 -43.39
C GLN A 657 -43.45 -50.49 -42.40
N ASP A 658 -43.67 -49.43 -41.61
CA ASP A 658 -44.76 -49.38 -40.62
C ASP A 658 -46.11 -48.94 -41.21
N ARG A 659 -46.17 -48.61 -42.50
CA ARG A 659 -47.42 -48.26 -43.19
C ARG A 659 -48.19 -49.45 -43.78
N PHE A 660 -47.63 -50.67 -43.76
CA PHE A 660 -48.26 -51.87 -44.34
C PHE A 660 -48.36 -53.09 -43.40
N ALA A 661 -48.13 -52.94 -42.11
CA ALA A 661 -48.43 -54.00 -41.14
C ALA A 661 -49.84 -53.81 -40.55
N LEU A 662 -50.83 -54.40 -41.24
CA LEU A 662 -52.17 -54.70 -40.71
C LEU A 662 -52.16 -56.05 -39.98
#